data_AF-A0A8T5CB80-F1
#
_entry.id   AF-A0A8T5CB80-F1
#
_cell.length_a   1.000
_cell.length_b   1.000
_cell.length_c   1.000
_cell.angle_alpha   90.00
_cell.angle_beta   90.00
_cell.angle_gamma   90.00
#
_symmetry.space_group_name_H-M   'P 1'
#
loop_
_entity.id
_entity.type
_entity.pdbx_description
1 polymer ?
#
loop_
_entity_poly.entity_id
_entity_poly.type
_entity_poly.pdbx_seq_one_letter_code
_entity_poly.pdbx_strand_id
1 'polypeptide(L)'
;MLVVACLVATASAAAVPAGAAADTAAQSATVPASPGADADRSALGTAATPPRQTGNETDNSTGVIHENPDEVDGENELDRLLSYLSGELNGDIGASTLRLSRGEYEAARAALGDDYDDSLGKYVDVEGETETDGDGASEEYRTVVETQRAYVDTVSEFHETRREYEAARRAGDDERARELARELTRLAEDGESQSDRLLTAFDVISNRTDGDLTESSTQIEAVQANVSEQRDEIVSREFVATSLTVDDYDRNISFTDPLVLSGSLVADDGTPVTGSTARFAVGGQTIRTAVDADGSFELTYRPARIPAGSSSVTVRYLPNDTSVYQATERVVPVAVSQVNATAGLSEPAAPAYGYADGVSVRATLRVNGTPVPNYPLAASFAESSATASATNASGQSTVSTTVPATATGAASIRVAPDGDGRAVTFAPAAVSVPLETEGTALDASAREAGNGTVVVDGRLETDEGEAVSGQPVAVGVAGREVASASTNESGAYRATFDLPSDASAENATVSAAFDGGGTNLESSAATASVRLVDGPAAAGAGNDASGGLPLDLAWVVAGTAVVGLVAAVLLRRNRAGASATTTTVDDEPTASDTDDSSEPDSVTTGTPALDAAVDALDAGRPNDAVVVAYAGVRQSLGPAAGVDDAATHWEFCDRCVDAGVAPADALESLTAGYERAAYSGLSVSDEAAAELVETARSLAGTAAPDATDSPDSDGDADASEAVGAVE
;
A
#
# COMPACT_ATOMS: atom_id res chain seq x y z
N MET A 1 45.86 44.72 49.60
CA MET A 1 45.41 46.11 49.41
C MET A 1 43.89 46.09 49.59
N LEU A 2 43.38 47.02 50.40
CA LEU A 2 42.13 46.95 51.17
C LEU A 2 40.88 47.37 50.36
N VAL A 3 39.69 47.06 50.92
CA VAL A 3 38.29 47.53 50.64
C VAL A 3 37.39 46.37 50.12
N VAL A 4 36.53 45.67 50.91
CA VAL A 4 35.31 46.07 51.71
C VAL A 4 34.17 46.49 50.74
N ALA A 5 32.90 46.04 50.72
CA ALA A 5 31.93 45.50 51.69
C ALA A 5 30.64 44.97 51.00
N CYS A 6 29.83 44.19 51.75
CA CYS A 6 28.34 44.04 51.76
C CYS A 6 27.63 43.43 50.53
N LEU A 7 26.84 42.33 50.56
CA LEU A 7 25.85 41.77 51.50
C LEU A 7 24.68 42.74 51.80
N VAL A 8 23.53 42.58 51.13
CA VAL A 8 22.17 42.78 51.67
C VAL A 8 21.14 41.99 50.84
N ALA A 9 20.29 41.24 51.55
CA ALA A 9 19.03 40.65 51.10
C ALA A 9 17.87 41.65 51.23
N THR A 10 16.85 41.58 50.38
CA THR A 10 15.53 42.16 50.68
C THR A 10 14.40 41.32 50.07
N ALA A 11 13.65 40.68 50.96
CA ALA A 11 12.25 40.33 50.74
C ALA A 11 11.39 41.60 50.72
N SER A 12 10.26 41.57 50.02
CA SER A 12 9.10 42.41 50.34
C SER A 12 7.82 41.60 50.19
N ALA A 13 6.97 41.75 51.21
CA ALA A 13 5.71 41.08 51.42
C ALA A 13 4.54 42.06 51.22
N ALA A 14 3.37 41.48 50.96
CA ALA A 14 2.02 41.91 51.35
C ALA A 14 1.45 43.25 50.82
N ALA A 15 0.27 43.18 50.21
CA ALA A 15 -0.97 43.62 50.87
C ALA A 15 -2.24 43.26 50.06
N VAL A 16 -3.19 42.66 50.75
CA VAL A 16 -4.62 42.50 50.42
C VAL A 16 -5.37 43.79 50.84
N PRO A 17 -6.54 44.11 50.25
CA PRO A 17 -7.79 44.08 51.03
C PRO A 17 -8.89 43.32 50.25
N ALA A 18 -9.65 42.36 50.79
CA ALA A 18 -10.65 42.40 51.87
C ALA A 18 -11.76 43.45 51.58
N GLY A 19 -13.05 43.16 51.55
CA GLY A 19 -13.82 41.97 51.94
C GLY A 19 -15.25 42.04 51.38
N ALA A 20 -15.99 40.91 51.40
CA ALA A 20 -17.07 40.60 52.37
C ALA A 20 -18.46 41.01 51.83
N ALA A 21 -19.55 40.25 51.94
CA ALA A 21 -19.93 39.05 52.70
C ALA A 21 -21.11 38.36 51.94
N ALA A 22 -21.25 37.02 52.02
CA ALA A 22 -22.27 36.27 52.77
C ALA A 22 -23.75 36.66 52.44
N ASP A 23 -24.72 35.78 52.24
CA ASP A 23 -24.98 34.55 52.97
C ASP A 23 -26.04 33.67 52.25
N THR A 24 -25.81 32.37 52.36
CA THR A 24 -26.63 31.16 52.31
C THR A 24 -28.17 31.29 52.47
N ALA A 25 -28.94 30.49 51.72
CA ALA A 25 -29.95 29.55 52.26
C ALA A 25 -30.73 28.79 51.17
N ALA A 26 -30.72 27.46 51.27
CA ALA A 26 -31.66 26.55 50.60
C ALA A 26 -32.91 26.31 51.49
N GLN A 27 -34.09 26.16 50.87
CA GLN A 27 -35.08 25.10 51.18
C GLN A 27 -36.36 25.14 50.31
N SER A 28 -36.59 24.02 49.62
CA SER A 28 -37.82 23.21 49.48
C SER A 28 -39.17 23.73 48.96
N ALA A 29 -39.57 23.10 47.83
CA ALA A 29 -40.86 22.46 47.51
C ALA A 29 -42.18 23.27 47.41
N THR A 30 -42.91 23.10 46.29
CA THR A 30 -44.27 22.48 46.20
C THR A 30 -44.91 22.68 44.79
N VAL A 31 -45.37 21.58 44.17
CA VAL A 31 -46.23 21.40 42.95
C VAL A 31 -47.73 21.52 43.36
N PRO A 32 -48.81 21.66 42.52
CA PRO A 32 -49.03 21.56 41.06
C PRO A 32 -49.93 22.67 40.42
N ALA A 33 -50.18 22.61 39.09
CA ALA A 33 -51.51 22.36 38.48
C ALA A 33 -51.59 22.73 36.98
N SER A 34 -52.11 21.78 36.19
CA SER A 34 -52.63 21.93 34.83
C SER A 34 -54.15 22.24 34.88
N PRO A 35 -54.75 22.81 33.82
CA PRO A 35 -55.72 22.05 33.00
C PRO A 35 -55.46 22.23 31.49
N GLY A 36 -55.60 21.24 30.60
CA GLY A 36 -56.79 20.44 30.31
C GLY A 36 -57.73 21.25 29.38
N ALA A 37 -57.59 21.21 28.05
CA ALA A 37 -58.11 20.22 27.09
C ALA A 37 -59.65 20.24 26.89
N ASP A 38 -60.09 20.52 25.65
CA ASP A 38 -61.27 19.95 24.94
C ASP A 38 -61.32 20.61 23.53
N ALA A 39 -61.01 19.92 22.41
CA ALA A 39 -61.70 18.83 21.71
C ALA A 39 -62.91 19.29 20.86
N ASP A 40 -62.80 19.23 19.51
CA ASP A 40 -63.65 18.35 18.67
C ASP A 40 -63.25 18.38 17.17
N ARG A 41 -62.94 17.17 16.66
CA ARG A 41 -63.32 16.51 15.38
C ARG A 41 -63.58 17.33 14.10
N SER A 42 -62.92 16.94 13.00
CA SER A 42 -63.56 16.20 11.88
C SER A 42 -62.60 15.85 10.74
N ALA A 43 -62.89 14.74 10.07
CA ALA A 43 -62.10 14.08 9.04
C ALA A 43 -62.53 14.46 7.60
N LEU A 44 -61.59 14.26 6.65
CA LEU A 44 -61.72 13.89 5.22
C LEU A 44 -62.46 14.82 4.22
N GLY A 45 -61.76 15.22 3.15
CA GLY A 45 -62.39 15.66 1.89
C GLY A 45 -61.56 16.51 0.91
N THR A 46 -60.80 15.83 0.04
CA THR A 46 -60.64 16.05 -1.42
C THR A 46 -60.37 17.46 -2.03
N ALA A 47 -59.24 17.53 -2.75
CA ALA A 47 -58.89 18.30 -3.96
C ALA A 47 -58.82 19.84 -3.93
N ALA A 48 -57.61 20.37 -4.18
CA ALA A 48 -57.42 21.66 -4.85
C ALA A 48 -56.12 21.67 -5.68
N THR A 49 -56.30 21.93 -6.97
CA THR A 49 -55.35 22.16 -8.06
C THR A 49 -54.34 23.29 -7.75
N PRO A 50 -53.09 23.26 -8.27
CA PRO A 50 -52.13 24.36 -8.08
C PRO A 50 -52.61 25.65 -8.78
N PRO A 51 -52.46 26.83 -8.15
CA PRO A 51 -52.80 28.09 -8.80
C PRO A 51 -51.78 28.46 -9.86
N ARG A 52 -52.30 28.76 -11.05
CA ARG A 52 -51.61 29.40 -12.17
C ARG A 52 -50.96 30.72 -11.74
N GLN A 53 -49.69 30.84 -12.11
CA GLN A 53 -48.93 32.08 -12.17
C GLN A 53 -49.65 33.07 -13.10
N THR A 54 -50.03 34.23 -12.57
CA THR A 54 -50.38 35.42 -13.35
C THR A 54 -49.34 36.47 -13.01
N GLY A 55 -48.54 36.83 -14.00
CA GLY A 55 -47.47 37.80 -13.86
C GLY A 55 -48.01 39.21 -13.62
N ASN A 56 -47.28 39.96 -12.79
CA ASN A 56 -46.98 41.34 -13.10
C ASN A 56 -45.69 41.73 -12.36
N GLU A 57 -44.69 42.06 -13.16
CA GLU A 57 -43.28 42.21 -12.85
C GLU A 57 -42.98 43.43 -11.97
N THR A 58 -42.06 43.24 -11.02
CA THR A 58 -41.02 44.22 -10.69
C THR A 58 -39.84 43.44 -10.12
N ASP A 59 -39.29 42.55 -10.97
CA ASP A 59 -38.02 41.87 -10.69
C ASP A 59 -36.89 42.82 -11.08
N ASN A 60 -36.21 43.34 -10.05
CA ASN A 60 -34.92 44.01 -10.20
C ASN A 60 -33.81 43.02 -9.80
N SER A 61 -33.87 41.82 -10.37
CA SER A 61 -32.81 40.82 -10.31
C SER A 61 -32.01 40.92 -11.59
N THR A 62 -31.02 41.81 -11.63
CA THR A 62 -29.92 41.70 -12.60
C THR A 62 -29.02 40.55 -12.15
N GLY A 63 -29.46 39.32 -12.45
CA GLY A 63 -28.66 38.10 -12.32
C GLY A 63 -28.82 37.34 -13.62
N VAL A 64 -27.90 37.57 -14.55
CA VAL A 64 -27.77 36.74 -15.75
C VAL A 64 -27.44 35.33 -15.26
N ILE A 65 -28.29 34.35 -15.56
CA ILE A 65 -28.09 32.95 -15.10
C ILE A 65 -27.29 32.15 -16.16
N HIS A 66 -27.22 32.65 -17.40
CA HIS A 66 -26.37 32.10 -18.46
C HIS A 66 -25.90 33.22 -19.39
N GLU A 67 -24.59 33.36 -19.53
CA GLU A 67 -23.92 34.32 -20.43
C GLU A 67 -23.26 33.57 -21.58
N ASN A 68 -23.11 34.22 -22.74
CA ASN A 68 -22.58 33.59 -23.94
C ASN A 68 -21.07 33.38 -23.79
N PRO A 69 -20.52 32.14 -23.90
CA PRO A 69 -19.12 31.86 -23.60
C PRO A 69 -18.11 32.66 -24.44
N ASP A 70 -18.50 33.15 -25.61
CA ASP A 70 -17.65 33.96 -26.50
C ASP A 70 -17.66 35.48 -26.17
N GLU A 71 -18.50 35.92 -25.21
CA GLU A 71 -18.65 37.32 -24.78
C GLU A 71 -18.18 37.57 -23.34
N VAL A 72 -17.66 36.55 -22.66
CA VAL A 72 -17.18 36.64 -21.28
C VAL A 72 -15.72 37.12 -21.28
N ASP A 73 -15.48 38.37 -20.89
CA ASP A 73 -14.12 38.87 -20.69
C ASP A 73 -13.58 38.34 -19.34
N GLY A 74 -12.53 37.52 -19.46
CA GLY A 74 -11.89 36.68 -18.46
C GLY A 74 -11.29 37.39 -17.24
N GLU A 75 -10.78 36.57 -16.32
CA GLU A 75 -10.16 36.90 -15.03
C GLU A 75 -11.17 37.14 -13.87
N ASN A 76 -12.06 38.14 -13.94
CA ASN A 76 -12.90 38.50 -12.78
C ASN A 76 -13.97 37.45 -12.40
N GLU A 77 -14.34 36.55 -13.30
CA GLU A 77 -15.30 35.46 -13.03
C GLU A 77 -14.61 34.19 -12.52
N LEU A 78 -13.37 33.93 -12.96
CA LEU A 78 -12.54 32.86 -12.44
C LEU A 78 -12.15 33.13 -10.98
N ASP A 79 -11.84 34.39 -10.63
CA ASP A 79 -11.61 34.79 -9.23
C ASP A 79 -12.83 34.53 -8.32
N ARG A 80 -14.05 34.72 -8.84
CA ARG A 80 -15.29 34.41 -8.10
C ARG A 80 -15.49 32.91 -7.95
N LEU A 81 -15.16 32.14 -8.98
CA LEU A 81 -15.23 30.68 -8.93
C LEU A 81 -14.21 30.12 -7.94
N LEU A 82 -12.99 30.66 -7.90
CA LEU A 82 -11.98 30.31 -6.89
C LEU A 82 -12.45 30.64 -5.47
N SER A 83 -13.08 31.80 -5.26
CA SER A 83 -13.66 32.15 -3.96
C SER A 83 -14.80 31.20 -3.55
N TYR A 84 -15.63 30.75 -4.49
CA TYR A 84 -16.67 29.77 -4.23
C TYR A 84 -16.07 28.39 -3.87
N LEU A 85 -15.14 27.88 -4.68
CA LEU A 85 -14.51 26.57 -4.47
C LEU A 85 -13.68 26.53 -3.18
N SER A 86 -12.93 27.59 -2.88
CA SER A 86 -12.22 27.70 -1.59
C SER A 86 -13.19 27.73 -0.41
N GLY A 87 -14.36 28.36 -0.54
CA GLY A 87 -15.41 28.32 0.47
C GLY A 87 -15.98 26.91 0.71
N GLU A 88 -16.16 26.13 -0.36
CA GLU A 88 -16.60 24.74 -0.30
C GLU A 88 -15.56 23.85 0.38
N LEU A 89 -14.30 23.92 -0.06
CA LEU A 89 -13.17 23.20 0.53
C LEU A 89 -12.98 23.52 2.02
N ASN A 90 -13.05 24.81 2.38
CA ASN A 90 -12.96 25.23 3.79
C ASN A 90 -14.15 24.74 4.62
N GLY A 91 -15.34 24.65 4.02
CA GLY A 91 -16.53 24.08 4.65
C GLY A 91 -16.35 22.59 4.99
N ASP A 92 -15.78 21.82 4.08
CA ASP A 92 -15.50 20.39 4.27
C ASP A 92 -14.40 20.14 5.31
N ILE A 93 -13.35 20.97 5.31
CA ILE A 93 -12.32 20.99 6.36
C ILE A 93 -12.96 21.25 7.73
N GLY A 94 -13.82 22.27 7.82
CA GLY A 94 -14.56 22.59 9.04
C GLY A 94 -15.49 21.45 9.49
N ALA A 95 -16.15 20.77 8.56
CA ALA A 95 -16.99 19.61 8.86
C ALA A 95 -16.17 18.42 9.38
N SER A 96 -15.01 18.15 8.78
CA SER A 96 -14.10 17.07 9.20
C SER A 96 -13.57 17.30 10.61
N THR A 97 -13.02 18.49 10.88
CA THR A 97 -12.48 18.86 12.20
C THR A 97 -13.56 18.80 13.29
N LEU A 98 -14.78 19.24 12.98
CA LEU A 98 -15.89 19.21 13.92
C LEU A 98 -16.29 17.77 14.27
N ARG A 99 -16.39 16.89 13.28
CA ARG A 99 -16.69 15.47 13.48
C ARG A 99 -15.58 14.77 14.26
N LEU A 100 -14.31 15.07 13.95
CA LEU A 100 -13.17 14.56 14.70
C LEU A 100 -13.25 14.96 16.19
N SER A 101 -13.57 16.22 16.49
CA SER A 101 -13.71 16.71 17.88
C SER A 101 -14.82 16.00 18.67
N ARG A 102 -15.78 15.38 17.97
CA ARG A 102 -16.89 14.62 18.56
C ARG A 102 -16.61 13.11 18.65
N GLY A 103 -15.44 12.66 18.16
CA GLY A 103 -15.08 11.24 18.08
C GLY A 103 -15.80 10.49 16.95
N GLU A 104 -16.32 11.21 15.95
CA GLU A 104 -17.01 10.64 14.78
C GLU A 104 -16.01 10.41 13.63
N TYR A 105 -15.03 9.50 13.81
CA TYR A 105 -13.88 9.36 12.92
C TYR A 105 -14.23 9.01 11.46
N GLU A 106 -15.14 8.05 11.25
CA GLU A 106 -15.59 7.68 9.91
C GLU A 106 -16.27 8.86 9.20
N ALA A 107 -17.12 9.59 9.92
CA ALA A 107 -17.80 10.76 9.38
C ALA A 107 -16.81 11.93 9.14
N ALA A 108 -15.77 12.07 9.97
CA ALA A 108 -14.70 13.04 9.78
C ALA A 108 -13.89 12.74 8.51
N ARG A 109 -13.59 11.46 8.26
CA ARG A 109 -12.94 11.02 7.01
C ARG A 109 -13.84 11.26 5.80
N ALA A 110 -15.12 10.89 5.90
CA ALA A 110 -16.08 11.08 4.80
C ALA A 110 -16.31 12.55 4.44
N ALA A 111 -16.11 13.49 5.38
CA ALA A 111 -16.19 14.93 5.09
C ALA A 111 -15.12 15.38 4.07
N LEU A 112 -13.98 14.71 4.05
CA LEU A 112 -12.91 14.94 3.08
C LEU A 112 -12.82 13.74 2.16
N GLY A 113 -13.95 13.28 1.60
CA GLY A 113 -14.03 12.15 0.68
C GLY A 113 -13.96 12.59 -0.78
N ASP A 114 -14.65 11.83 -1.64
CA ASP A 114 -14.67 12.07 -3.09
C ASP A 114 -15.16 13.48 -3.46
N ASP A 115 -16.18 14.00 -2.75
CA ASP A 115 -16.73 15.34 -3.01
C ASP A 115 -15.70 16.46 -2.79
N TYR A 116 -14.81 16.30 -1.80
CA TYR A 116 -13.71 17.23 -1.55
C TYR A 116 -12.65 17.12 -2.64
N ASP A 117 -12.27 15.90 -3.01
CA ASP A 117 -11.26 15.64 -4.03
C ASP A 117 -11.73 16.17 -5.41
N ASP A 118 -13.02 16.04 -5.73
CA ASP A 118 -13.65 16.64 -6.91
C ASP A 118 -13.63 18.17 -6.88
N SER A 119 -13.91 18.78 -5.73
CA SER A 119 -13.89 20.23 -5.55
C SER A 119 -12.46 20.79 -5.63
N LEU A 120 -11.49 20.04 -5.11
CA LEU A 120 -10.07 20.37 -5.18
C LEU A 120 -9.55 20.27 -6.62
N GLY A 121 -9.96 19.24 -7.36
CA GLY A 121 -9.65 19.13 -8.79
C GLY A 121 -10.11 20.35 -9.58
N LYS A 122 -11.37 20.79 -9.35
CA LYS A 122 -11.90 22.02 -9.96
C LYS A 122 -11.13 23.27 -9.53
N TYR A 123 -10.77 23.37 -8.24
CA TYR A 123 -10.00 24.50 -7.73
C TYR A 123 -8.64 24.60 -8.41
N VAL A 124 -7.93 23.47 -8.54
CA VAL A 124 -6.61 23.37 -9.21
C VAL A 124 -6.69 23.78 -10.68
N ASP A 125 -7.70 23.28 -11.40
CA ASP A 125 -7.88 23.59 -12.82
C ASP A 125 -8.10 25.10 -13.03
N VAL A 126 -8.98 25.70 -12.21
CA VAL A 126 -9.30 27.13 -12.31
C VAL A 126 -8.11 27.99 -11.87
N GLU A 127 -7.39 27.60 -10.81
CA GLU A 127 -6.21 28.33 -10.31
C GLU A 127 -5.12 28.39 -11.39
N GLY A 128 -4.87 27.26 -12.08
CA GLY A 128 -3.91 27.17 -13.18
C GLY A 128 -4.25 28.03 -14.41
N GLU A 129 -5.51 28.42 -14.59
CA GLU A 129 -5.95 29.33 -15.64
C GLU A 129 -5.84 30.82 -15.23
N THR A 130 -5.84 31.12 -13.93
CA THR A 130 -5.77 32.48 -13.38
C THR A 130 -4.37 32.96 -13.02
N GLU A 131 -3.48 32.06 -12.61
CA GLU A 131 -2.17 32.46 -12.09
C GLU A 131 -1.09 32.48 -13.18
N THR A 132 -0.50 33.65 -13.42
CA THR A 132 0.61 33.78 -14.39
C THR A 132 1.99 33.74 -13.72
N ASP A 133 2.12 34.01 -12.40
CA ASP A 133 3.42 34.04 -11.67
C ASP A 133 3.28 33.94 -10.11
N GLY A 134 2.23 33.30 -9.56
CA GLY A 134 1.95 33.20 -8.10
C GLY A 134 2.10 31.79 -7.50
N ASP A 135 2.31 31.70 -6.18
CA ASP A 135 2.21 30.45 -5.41
C ASP A 135 0.76 30.33 -4.87
N GLY A 136 -0.13 29.69 -5.64
CA GLY A 136 -1.52 29.42 -5.25
C GLY A 136 -1.71 28.59 -3.97
N ALA A 137 -2.95 28.33 -3.56
CA ALA A 137 -3.28 27.59 -2.33
C ALA A 137 -3.56 26.09 -2.56
N SER A 138 -3.51 25.62 -3.81
CA SER A 138 -3.86 24.23 -4.11
C SER A 138 -2.92 23.19 -3.51
N GLU A 139 -1.63 23.50 -3.34
CA GLU A 139 -0.69 22.59 -2.67
C GLU A 139 -1.05 22.41 -1.18
N GLU A 140 -1.50 23.47 -0.53
CA GLU A 140 -1.93 23.43 0.86
C GLU A 140 -3.25 22.70 1.03
N TYR A 141 -4.23 22.88 0.13
CA TYR A 141 -5.48 22.10 0.19
C TYR A 141 -5.24 20.59 0.00
N ARG A 142 -4.28 20.20 -0.87
CA ARG A 142 -3.82 18.80 -0.99
C ARG A 142 -3.17 18.32 0.32
N THR A 143 -2.30 19.14 0.89
CA THR A 143 -1.64 18.84 2.17
C THR A 143 -2.65 18.64 3.29
N VAL A 144 -3.71 19.46 3.32
CA VAL A 144 -4.79 19.36 4.32
C VAL A 144 -5.52 18.02 4.22
N VAL A 145 -5.98 17.60 3.03
CA VAL A 145 -6.73 16.33 2.93
C VAL A 145 -5.88 15.13 3.33
N GLU A 146 -4.64 15.08 2.87
CA GLU A 146 -3.70 14.00 3.23
C GLU A 146 -3.43 13.98 4.74
N THR A 147 -3.09 15.14 5.31
CA THR A 147 -2.70 15.23 6.73
C THR A 147 -3.91 15.08 7.65
N GLN A 148 -5.08 15.59 7.29
CA GLN A 148 -6.29 15.52 8.12
C GLN A 148 -6.83 14.08 8.15
N ARG A 149 -6.85 13.36 7.02
CA ARG A 149 -7.21 11.93 6.99
C ARG A 149 -6.26 11.12 7.88
N ALA A 150 -4.95 11.35 7.75
CA ALA A 150 -3.94 10.67 8.58
C ALA A 150 -4.09 11.02 10.08
N TYR A 151 -4.40 12.27 10.41
CA TYR A 151 -4.61 12.71 11.80
C TYR A 151 -5.87 12.09 12.41
N VAL A 152 -6.97 12.00 11.66
CA VAL A 152 -8.19 11.31 12.09
C VAL A 152 -7.89 9.84 12.44
N ASP A 153 -7.09 9.16 11.63
CA ASP A 153 -6.66 7.78 11.88
C ASP A 153 -5.82 7.66 13.15
N THR A 154 -4.79 8.49 13.28
CA THR A 154 -3.90 8.49 14.45
C THR A 154 -4.67 8.74 15.76
N VAL A 155 -5.64 9.65 15.77
CA VAL A 155 -6.48 9.92 16.95
C VAL A 155 -7.44 8.76 17.23
N SER A 156 -8.05 8.17 16.19
CA SER A 156 -8.92 6.99 16.35
C SER A 156 -8.16 5.81 16.96
N GLU A 157 -6.99 5.50 16.40
CA GLU A 157 -6.10 4.44 16.88
C GLU A 157 -5.64 4.72 18.31
N PHE A 158 -5.25 5.96 18.64
CA PHE A 158 -4.88 6.35 20.01
C PHE A 158 -6.00 6.02 21.01
N HIS A 159 -7.25 6.33 20.69
CA HIS A 159 -8.38 6.04 21.57
C HIS A 159 -8.70 4.55 21.67
N GLU A 160 -8.45 3.77 20.62
CA GLU A 160 -8.57 2.31 20.64
C GLU A 160 -7.49 1.65 21.48
N THR A 161 -6.21 1.94 21.20
CA THR A 161 -5.06 1.46 21.97
C THR A 161 -5.20 1.83 23.45
N ARG A 162 -5.81 2.97 23.78
CA ARG A 162 -6.08 3.34 25.18
C ARG A 162 -7.10 2.42 25.84
N ARG A 163 -8.15 2.02 25.14
CA ARG A 163 -9.13 1.05 25.67
C ARG A 163 -8.47 -0.29 25.95
N GLU A 164 -7.58 -0.74 25.07
CA GLU A 164 -6.77 -1.94 25.28
C GLU A 164 -5.84 -1.79 26.49
N TYR A 165 -5.16 -0.65 26.61
CA TYR A 165 -4.26 -0.36 27.73
C TYR A 165 -5.01 -0.45 29.06
N GLU A 166 -6.18 0.18 29.15
CA GLU A 166 -7.03 0.11 30.34
C GLU A 166 -7.51 -1.32 30.62
N ALA A 167 -7.73 -2.15 29.58
CA ALA A 167 -8.10 -3.55 29.72
C ALA A 167 -6.94 -4.40 30.26
N ALA A 168 -5.73 -4.24 29.70
CA ALA A 168 -4.51 -4.90 30.18
C ALA A 168 -4.24 -4.54 31.65
N ARG A 169 -4.37 -3.27 32.01
CA ARG A 169 -4.25 -2.78 33.40
C ARG A 169 -5.27 -3.43 34.34
N ARG A 170 -6.53 -3.54 33.92
CA ARG A 170 -7.58 -4.22 34.71
C ARG A 170 -7.32 -5.71 34.87
N ALA A 171 -6.70 -6.35 33.88
CA ALA A 171 -6.29 -7.75 33.93
C ALA A 171 -5.01 -7.98 34.77
N GLY A 172 -4.27 -6.92 35.11
CA GLY A 172 -2.98 -7.03 35.80
C GLY A 172 -1.83 -7.45 34.88
N ASP A 173 -1.98 -7.28 33.58
CA ASP A 173 -0.95 -7.56 32.58
C ASP A 173 -0.06 -6.33 32.39
N ASP A 174 0.93 -6.19 33.27
CA ASP A 174 1.84 -5.03 33.30
C ASP A 174 2.76 -4.97 32.07
N GLU A 175 3.09 -6.11 31.45
CA GLU A 175 3.94 -6.14 30.25
C GLU A 175 3.18 -5.60 29.05
N ARG A 176 1.98 -6.14 28.78
CA ARG A 176 1.11 -5.64 27.72
C ARG A 176 0.71 -4.17 27.93
N ALA A 177 0.43 -3.78 29.17
CA ALA A 177 0.11 -2.38 29.49
C ALA A 177 1.26 -1.42 29.13
N ARG A 178 2.52 -1.80 29.37
CA ARG A 178 3.68 -0.97 29.00
C ARG A 178 3.92 -0.91 27.50
N GLU A 179 3.72 -2.02 26.78
CA GLU A 179 3.80 -2.04 25.32
C GLU A 179 2.79 -1.05 24.71
N LEU A 180 1.52 -1.15 25.14
CA LEU A 180 0.45 -0.25 24.71
C LEU A 180 0.70 1.20 25.13
N ALA A 181 1.23 1.45 26.33
CA ALA A 181 1.58 2.80 26.76
C ALA A 181 2.69 3.45 25.90
N ARG A 182 3.64 2.65 25.38
CA ARG A 182 4.64 3.15 24.43
C ARG A 182 4.05 3.41 23.05
N GLU A 183 3.12 2.57 22.60
CA GLU A 183 2.37 2.77 21.37
C GLU A 183 1.55 4.06 21.43
N LEU A 184 0.82 4.30 22.52
CA LEU A 184 0.12 5.56 22.78
C LEU A 184 1.05 6.78 22.75
N THR A 185 2.28 6.63 23.24
CA THR A 185 3.28 7.70 23.18
C THR A 185 3.66 8.02 21.73
N ARG A 186 3.87 6.98 20.88
CA ARG A 186 4.18 7.15 19.45
C ARG A 186 3.02 7.81 18.71
N LEU A 187 1.79 7.32 18.90
CA LEU A 187 0.59 7.87 18.27
C LEU A 187 0.38 9.34 18.66
N ALA A 188 0.65 9.71 19.91
CA ALA A 188 0.56 11.11 20.34
C ALA A 188 1.64 12.02 19.69
N GLU A 189 2.87 11.52 19.52
CA GLU A 189 3.97 12.24 18.82
C GLU A 189 3.69 12.40 17.31
N ASP A 190 3.13 11.36 16.69
CA ASP A 190 2.68 11.41 15.29
C ASP A 190 1.53 12.40 15.12
N GLY A 191 0.56 12.38 16.02
CA GLY A 191 -0.55 13.33 16.08
C GLY A 191 -0.09 14.78 16.26
N GLU A 192 0.91 15.02 17.12
CA GLU A 192 1.50 16.36 17.30
C GLU A 192 2.09 16.87 15.99
N SER A 193 2.90 16.04 15.32
CA SER A 193 3.52 16.38 14.03
C SER A 193 2.49 16.64 12.92
N GLN A 194 1.40 15.88 12.88
CA GLN A 194 0.31 16.08 11.92
C GLN A 194 -0.49 17.34 12.24
N SER A 195 -0.79 17.60 13.52
CA SER A 195 -1.49 18.80 13.97
C SER A 195 -0.73 20.08 13.63
N ASP A 196 0.59 20.12 13.85
CA ASP A 196 1.45 21.26 13.49
C ASP A 196 1.44 21.56 11.98
N ARG A 197 1.44 20.50 11.15
CA ARG A 197 1.34 20.62 9.70
C ARG A 197 -0.02 21.16 9.26
N LEU A 198 -1.11 20.69 9.88
CA LEU A 198 -2.47 21.17 9.60
C LEU A 198 -2.61 22.65 9.96
N LEU A 199 -2.15 23.05 11.15
CA LEU A 199 -2.20 24.44 11.60
C LEU A 199 -1.40 25.36 10.66
N THR A 200 -0.22 24.90 10.21
CA THR A 200 0.58 25.62 9.22
C THR A 200 -0.16 25.75 7.89
N ALA A 201 -0.80 24.68 7.39
CA ALA A 201 -1.55 24.70 6.15
C ALA A 201 -2.80 25.59 6.24
N PHE A 202 -3.54 25.55 7.36
CA PHE A 202 -4.69 26.42 7.61
C PHE A 202 -4.30 27.89 7.64
N ASP A 203 -3.17 28.23 8.25
CA ASP A 203 -2.64 29.59 8.26
C ASP A 203 -2.27 30.06 6.85
N VAL A 204 -1.64 29.22 6.03
CA VAL A 204 -1.30 29.58 4.65
C VAL A 204 -2.57 29.74 3.79
N ILE A 205 -3.53 28.83 3.89
CA ILE A 205 -4.81 28.90 3.19
C ILE A 205 -5.58 30.17 3.58
N SER A 206 -5.68 30.48 4.88
CA SER A 206 -6.42 31.67 5.35
C SER A 206 -5.74 33.00 4.96
N ASN A 207 -4.43 32.98 4.70
CA ASN A 207 -3.70 34.16 4.23
C ASN A 207 -3.78 34.35 2.70
N ARG A 208 -3.92 33.25 1.94
CA ARG A 208 -3.97 33.26 0.47
C ARG A 208 -5.40 33.33 -0.07
N THR A 209 -6.31 32.67 0.62
CA THR A 209 -7.75 32.70 0.36
C THR A 209 -8.36 33.57 1.43
N ASP A 210 -9.32 34.44 1.10
CA ASP A 210 -10.07 35.23 2.10
C ASP A 210 -10.97 34.36 3.03
N GLY A 211 -10.66 33.06 3.16
CA GLY A 211 -11.32 32.08 4.02
C GLY A 211 -10.83 32.15 5.48
N ASP A 212 -11.67 31.67 6.40
CA ASP A 212 -11.39 31.65 7.83
C ASP A 212 -11.42 30.20 8.36
N LEU A 213 -10.25 29.68 8.74
CA LEU A 213 -10.08 28.36 9.34
C LEU A 213 -9.78 28.41 10.85
N THR A 214 -9.99 29.56 11.51
CA THR A 214 -9.67 29.76 12.94
C THR A 214 -10.41 28.77 13.85
N GLU A 215 -11.67 28.45 13.53
CA GLU A 215 -12.45 27.48 14.29
C GLU A 215 -11.88 26.06 14.12
N SER A 216 -11.51 25.68 12.90
CA SER A 216 -10.84 24.40 12.59
C SER A 216 -9.52 24.27 13.35
N SER A 217 -8.68 25.32 13.36
CA SER A 217 -7.43 25.36 14.14
C SER A 217 -7.69 25.14 15.64
N THR A 218 -8.67 25.83 16.20
CA THR A 218 -9.03 25.70 17.63
C THR A 218 -9.46 24.26 17.98
N GLN A 219 -10.18 23.59 17.08
CA GLN A 219 -10.63 22.22 17.29
C GLN A 219 -9.48 21.22 17.23
N ILE A 220 -8.56 21.37 16.27
CA ILE A 220 -7.35 20.54 16.17
C ILE A 220 -6.47 20.70 17.42
N GLU A 221 -6.23 21.94 17.87
CA GLU A 221 -5.49 22.21 19.10
C GLU A 221 -6.14 21.56 20.33
N ALA A 222 -7.47 21.60 20.42
CA ALA A 222 -8.20 21.01 21.54
C ALA A 222 -8.09 19.47 21.56
N VAL A 223 -8.20 18.82 20.39
CA VAL A 223 -8.03 17.37 20.26
C VAL A 223 -6.60 16.98 20.63
N GLN A 224 -5.60 17.68 20.09
CA GLN A 224 -4.20 17.39 20.37
C GLN A 224 -3.82 17.62 21.84
N ALA A 225 -4.35 18.67 22.46
CA ALA A 225 -4.16 18.92 23.89
C ALA A 225 -4.73 17.78 24.73
N ASN A 226 -5.90 17.25 24.36
CA ASN A 226 -6.53 16.14 25.06
C ASN A 226 -5.76 14.81 24.91
N VAL A 227 -5.21 14.53 23.72
CA VAL A 227 -4.33 13.38 23.46
C VAL A 227 -3.03 13.51 24.29
N SER A 228 -2.42 14.69 24.30
CA SER A 228 -1.17 14.96 25.04
C SER A 228 -1.36 14.81 26.55
N GLU A 229 -2.46 15.32 27.11
CA GLU A 229 -2.77 15.17 28.54
C GLU A 229 -2.92 13.69 28.94
N GLN A 230 -3.64 12.90 28.12
CA GLN A 230 -3.80 11.46 28.35
C GLN A 230 -2.49 10.70 28.25
N ARG A 231 -1.66 11.02 27.25
CA ARG A 231 -0.31 10.46 27.11
C ARG A 231 0.50 10.73 28.39
N ASP A 232 0.53 11.97 28.87
CA ASP A 232 1.35 12.35 30.02
C ASP A 232 0.90 11.65 31.32
N GLU A 233 -0.41 11.47 31.49
CA GLU A 233 -0.97 10.69 32.60
C GLU A 233 -0.52 9.22 32.56
N ILE A 234 -0.57 8.60 31.38
CA ILE A 234 -0.16 7.20 31.18
C ILE A 234 1.34 7.05 31.37
N VAL A 235 2.15 7.94 30.79
CA VAL A 235 3.61 7.92 30.91
C VAL A 235 4.05 8.06 32.36
N SER A 236 3.46 9.01 33.10
CA SER A 236 3.76 9.25 34.52
C SER A 236 3.38 8.07 35.42
N ARG A 237 2.44 7.23 34.97
CA ARG A 237 1.95 6.07 35.71
C ARG A 237 2.74 4.81 35.41
N GLU A 238 3.03 4.54 34.14
CA GLU A 238 3.64 3.29 33.70
C GLU A 238 5.16 3.31 33.73
N PHE A 239 5.78 4.48 33.59
CA PHE A 239 7.22 4.58 33.38
C PHE A 239 7.95 5.42 34.41
N VAL A 240 9.09 4.90 34.84
CA VAL A 240 10.09 5.57 35.66
C VAL A 240 11.01 6.38 34.74
N ALA A 241 11.06 7.69 34.95
CA ALA A 241 11.98 8.58 34.24
C ALA A 241 13.43 8.14 34.47
N THR A 242 14.27 8.29 33.44
CA THR A 242 15.69 7.98 33.50
C THR A 242 16.53 9.22 33.24
N SER A 243 17.74 9.22 33.80
CA SER A 243 18.74 10.24 33.59
C SER A 243 19.99 9.61 32.98
N LEU A 244 20.34 10.07 31.78
CA LEU A 244 21.57 9.71 31.10
C LEU A 244 22.61 10.80 31.27
N THR A 245 23.69 10.46 31.99
CA THR A 245 24.86 11.31 32.14
C THR A 245 26.03 10.70 31.40
N VAL A 246 26.85 11.55 30.79
CA VAL A 246 28.01 11.14 30.00
C VAL A 246 29.16 12.11 30.32
N ASP A 247 30.38 11.58 30.32
CA ASP A 247 31.56 12.41 30.54
C ASP A 247 31.77 13.38 29.36
N ASP A 248 32.31 14.56 29.65
CA ASP A 248 32.66 15.54 28.62
C ASP A 248 33.66 14.94 27.63
N TYR A 249 33.38 15.11 26.34
CA TYR A 249 34.19 14.57 25.25
C TYR A 249 34.44 15.66 24.21
N ASP A 250 35.64 16.26 24.20
CA ASP A 250 35.98 17.35 23.27
C ASP A 250 37.05 16.95 22.25
N ARG A 251 36.91 15.75 21.66
CA ARG A 251 37.88 15.24 20.67
C ARG A 251 37.27 15.06 19.29
N ASN A 252 38.15 15.08 18.29
CA ASN A 252 37.81 14.73 16.93
C ASN A 252 37.62 13.20 16.83
N ILE A 253 36.51 12.77 16.24
CA ILE A 253 36.16 11.37 16.05
C ILE A 253 36.09 11.05 14.55
N SER A 254 36.32 9.79 14.22
CA SER A 254 36.20 9.26 12.87
C SER A 254 35.91 7.76 12.94
N PHE A 255 35.70 7.10 11.80
CA PHE A 255 35.56 5.64 11.81
C PHE A 255 36.77 4.92 12.42
N THR A 256 37.98 5.44 12.17
CA THR A 256 39.24 4.88 12.71
C THR A 256 39.53 5.28 14.14
N ASP A 257 39.08 6.48 14.55
CA ASP A 257 39.22 7.01 15.91
C ASP A 257 37.83 7.16 16.54
N PRO A 258 37.30 6.09 17.17
CA PRO A 258 35.91 6.04 17.60
C PRO A 258 35.64 6.96 18.79
N LEU A 259 34.37 7.34 18.93
CA LEU A 259 33.86 7.87 20.18
C LEU A 259 33.79 6.73 21.21
N VAL A 260 34.64 6.79 22.23
CA VAL A 260 34.52 5.95 23.43
C VAL A 260 33.90 6.82 24.52
N LEU A 261 32.67 6.51 24.89
CA LEU A 261 31.85 7.30 25.79
C LEU A 261 31.62 6.52 27.08
N SER A 262 32.02 7.10 28.20
CA SER A 262 31.74 6.61 29.53
C SER A 262 30.66 7.47 30.18
N GLY A 263 29.80 6.85 30.99
CA GLY A 263 28.68 7.56 31.60
C GLY A 263 27.94 6.72 32.63
N SER A 264 26.81 7.25 33.08
CA SER A 264 25.90 6.58 34.02
C SER A 264 24.45 6.71 33.55
N LEU A 265 23.73 5.59 33.64
CA LEU A 265 22.31 5.47 33.33
C LEU A 265 21.56 5.04 34.59
N VAL A 266 20.82 5.97 35.18
CA VAL A 266 20.04 5.77 36.41
C VAL A 266 18.59 6.18 36.20
N ALA A 267 17.70 5.66 37.04
CA ALA A 267 16.36 6.21 37.22
C ALA A 267 16.42 7.57 37.94
N ASP A 268 15.33 8.32 37.90
CA ASP A 268 15.23 9.66 38.52
C ASP A 268 15.43 9.64 40.05
N ASP A 269 15.18 8.51 40.70
CA ASP A 269 15.48 8.29 42.12
C ASP A 269 16.97 7.96 42.40
N GLY A 270 17.81 7.95 41.36
CA GLY A 270 19.23 7.63 41.41
C GLY A 270 19.54 6.13 41.45
N THR A 271 18.53 5.26 41.36
CA THR A 271 18.76 3.81 41.28
C THR A 271 19.30 3.42 39.90
N PRO A 272 20.28 2.52 39.81
CA PRO A 272 20.76 2.02 38.52
C PRO A 272 19.63 1.38 37.71
N VAL A 273 19.60 1.66 36.40
CA VAL A 273 18.66 1.00 35.50
C VAL A 273 18.92 -0.51 35.50
N THR A 274 17.92 -1.30 35.88
CA THR A 274 18.06 -2.75 35.97
C THR A 274 18.07 -3.37 34.58
N GLY A 275 19.18 -4.02 34.23
CA GLY A 275 19.33 -4.77 32.99
C GLY A 275 20.81 -4.93 32.66
N SER A 276 21.26 -6.15 32.37
CA SER A 276 22.68 -6.39 32.08
C SER A 276 23.14 -5.75 30.78
N THR A 277 22.21 -5.46 29.85
CA THR A 277 22.50 -4.92 28.52
C THR A 277 21.47 -3.87 28.14
N ALA A 278 21.91 -2.63 27.92
CA ALA A 278 21.10 -1.52 27.40
C ALA A 278 21.34 -1.30 25.90
N ARG A 279 20.35 -0.70 25.22
CA ARG A 279 20.49 -0.22 23.84
C ARG A 279 20.63 1.29 23.82
N PHE A 280 21.53 1.78 22.98
CA PHE A 280 21.75 3.21 22.74
C PHE A 280 21.67 3.50 21.26
N ALA A 281 20.87 4.48 20.85
CA ALA A 281 20.94 5.07 19.52
C ALA A 281 21.98 6.20 19.53
N VAL A 282 22.97 6.10 18.65
CA VAL A 282 24.07 7.06 18.50
C VAL A 282 24.31 7.31 17.02
N GLY A 283 24.07 8.54 16.56
CA GLY A 283 24.28 8.92 15.15
C GLY A 283 23.66 7.96 14.14
N GLY A 284 22.41 7.55 14.41
CA GLY A 284 21.64 6.61 13.60
C GLY A 284 22.04 5.13 13.70
N GLN A 285 22.93 4.75 14.63
CA GLN A 285 23.30 3.35 14.90
C GLN A 285 22.79 2.91 16.28
N THR A 286 22.27 1.70 16.37
CA THR A 286 21.88 1.09 17.65
C THR A 286 23.02 0.23 18.18
N ILE A 287 23.56 0.62 19.34
CA ILE A 287 24.65 -0.07 20.04
C ILE A 287 24.07 -0.76 21.28
N ARG A 288 24.41 -2.03 21.47
CA ARG A 288 24.15 -2.75 22.73
C ARG A 288 25.38 -2.65 23.60
N THR A 289 25.23 -2.18 24.84
CA THR A 289 26.33 -2.16 25.81
C THR A 289 25.87 -2.68 27.16
N ALA A 290 26.81 -3.19 27.94
CA ALA A 290 26.53 -3.61 29.31
C ALA A 290 26.38 -2.38 30.21
N VAL A 291 25.45 -2.46 31.16
CA VAL A 291 25.31 -1.48 32.24
C VAL A 291 25.67 -2.21 33.54
N ASP A 292 26.65 -1.66 34.24
CA ASP A 292 27.14 -2.24 35.49
C ASP A 292 26.12 -2.07 36.63
N ALA A 293 26.34 -2.78 37.74
CA ALA A 293 25.40 -2.81 38.86
C ALA A 293 25.22 -1.45 39.56
N ASP A 294 26.15 -0.52 39.36
CA ASP A 294 26.11 0.88 39.83
C ASP A 294 25.60 1.86 38.75
N GLY A 295 25.18 1.35 37.59
CA GLY A 295 24.62 2.13 36.49
C GLY A 295 25.68 2.68 35.53
N SER A 296 26.97 2.40 35.74
CA SER A 296 28.00 2.84 34.80
C SER A 296 27.93 2.06 33.48
N PHE A 297 28.31 2.70 32.39
CA PHE A 297 28.49 2.03 31.11
C PHE A 297 29.65 2.67 30.34
N GLU A 298 30.23 1.88 29.43
CA GLU A 298 31.13 2.35 28.40
C GLU A 298 30.58 1.89 27.04
N LEU A 299 30.44 2.80 26.08
CA LEU A 299 30.04 2.47 24.71
C LEU A 299 31.06 2.99 23.71
N THR A 300 31.20 2.27 22.59
CA THR A 300 32.07 2.66 21.48
C THR A 300 31.24 2.88 20.23
N TYR A 301 31.28 4.09 19.69
CA TYR A 301 30.61 4.49 18.45
C TYR A 301 31.63 4.83 17.35
N ARG A 302 31.42 4.25 16.16
CA ARG A 302 32.24 4.51 14.96
C ARG A 302 31.40 5.24 13.91
N PRO A 303 31.59 6.57 13.76
CA PRO A 303 30.92 7.34 12.72
C PRO A 303 31.13 6.73 11.33
N ALA A 304 30.03 6.46 10.62
CA ALA A 304 30.06 6.00 9.24
C ALA A 304 29.13 6.82 8.33
N ARG A 305 27.87 7.00 8.75
CA ARG A 305 26.80 7.61 7.93
C ARG A 305 26.44 9.06 8.33
N ILE A 306 26.85 9.51 9.51
CA ILE A 306 26.60 10.89 9.89
C ILE A 306 27.43 11.83 9.01
N PRO A 307 26.97 13.07 8.75
CA PRO A 307 27.74 14.04 7.99
C PRO A 307 29.11 14.29 8.62
N ALA A 308 30.15 14.33 7.78
CA ALA A 308 31.45 14.87 8.16
C ALA A 308 31.30 16.35 8.54
N GLY A 309 32.09 16.80 9.52
CA GLY A 309 32.00 18.15 10.07
C GLY A 309 30.88 18.33 11.10
N SER A 310 30.08 17.30 11.41
CA SER A 310 29.10 17.37 12.51
C SER A 310 29.80 17.75 13.82
N SER A 311 29.22 18.72 14.53
CA SER A 311 29.77 19.27 15.78
C SER A 311 29.20 18.62 17.05
N SER A 312 28.25 17.70 16.89
CA SER A 312 27.61 17.01 18.01
C SER A 312 27.01 15.69 17.54
N VAL A 313 26.85 14.75 18.47
CA VAL A 313 26.12 13.50 18.28
C VAL A 313 25.16 13.32 19.44
N THR A 314 23.90 12.99 19.14
CA THR A 314 22.90 12.62 20.15
C THR A 314 23.05 11.15 20.52
N VAL A 315 23.11 10.89 21.82
CA VAL A 315 23.14 9.56 22.43
C VAL A 315 21.82 9.37 23.16
N ARG A 316 21.00 8.43 22.72
CA ARG A 316 19.68 8.15 23.29
C ARG A 316 19.62 6.73 23.84
N TYR A 317 19.27 6.57 25.11
CA TYR A 317 18.92 5.29 25.69
C TYR A 317 17.57 4.80 25.12
N LEU A 318 17.52 3.55 24.69
CA LEU A 318 16.35 2.88 24.12
C LEU A 318 15.91 1.72 25.02
N PRO A 319 14.92 1.92 25.89
CA PRO A 319 14.31 0.85 26.68
C PRO A 319 13.72 -0.27 25.78
N ASN A 320 13.53 -1.46 26.35
CA ASN A 320 12.66 -2.49 25.76
C ASN A 320 11.20 -2.06 25.85
N ASP A 321 10.34 -2.59 24.98
CA ASP A 321 8.93 -2.20 24.97
C ASP A 321 8.22 -2.54 26.31
N THR A 322 8.58 -3.65 26.95
CA THR A 322 8.07 -4.05 28.27
C THR A 322 8.78 -3.42 29.47
N SER A 323 9.81 -2.59 29.23
CA SER A 323 10.61 -1.98 30.30
C SER A 323 9.81 -0.94 31.07
N VAL A 324 10.05 -0.83 32.38
CA VAL A 324 9.53 0.25 33.22
C VAL A 324 10.21 1.59 32.97
N TYR A 325 11.33 1.63 32.25
CA TYR A 325 12.13 2.85 32.13
C TYR A 325 11.75 3.69 30.91
N GLN A 326 11.79 5.01 31.06
CA GLN A 326 11.63 5.95 29.94
C GLN A 326 12.91 6.04 29.11
N ALA A 327 12.76 6.40 27.83
CA ALA A 327 13.90 6.80 27.01
C ALA A 327 14.44 8.15 27.50
N THR A 328 15.75 8.34 27.39
CA THR A 328 16.40 9.61 27.71
C THR A 328 17.53 9.83 26.71
N GLU A 329 17.86 11.08 26.43
CA GLU A 329 18.92 11.40 25.51
C GLU A 329 19.86 12.49 26.02
N ARG A 330 21.06 12.52 25.44
CA ARG A 330 22.11 13.47 25.74
C ARG A 330 22.86 13.84 24.47
N VAL A 331 23.02 15.14 24.25
CA VAL A 331 23.85 15.66 23.16
C VAL A 331 25.30 15.72 23.63
N VAL A 332 26.19 15.08 22.87
CA VAL A 332 27.64 15.07 23.12
C VAL A 332 28.32 15.94 22.06
N PRO A 333 29.02 17.03 22.44
CA PRO A 333 29.81 17.80 21.48
C PRO A 333 30.92 16.93 20.91
N VAL A 334 31.18 17.00 19.61
CA VAL A 334 32.27 16.25 18.95
C VAL A 334 32.76 17.04 17.73
N ALA A 335 33.83 16.60 17.09
CA ALA A 335 34.11 16.98 15.71
C ALA A 335 34.21 15.72 14.87
N VAL A 336 33.44 15.59 13.80
CA VAL A 336 33.45 14.37 12.97
C VAL A 336 34.34 14.56 11.75
N SER A 337 35.39 13.76 11.62
CA SER A 337 36.26 13.74 10.44
C SER A 337 35.90 12.62 9.47
N GLN A 338 35.96 12.94 8.17
CA GLN A 338 35.78 11.97 7.10
C GLN A 338 37.02 11.07 6.94
N VAL A 339 36.80 9.79 6.67
CA VAL A 339 37.84 8.85 6.25
C VAL A 339 37.49 8.13 4.95
N ASN A 340 38.53 7.71 4.22
CA ASN A 340 38.37 6.94 2.99
C ASN A 340 38.37 5.43 3.29
N ALA A 341 37.32 4.75 2.88
CA ALA A 341 37.24 3.31 2.78
C ALA A 341 37.70 2.83 1.40
N THR A 342 37.99 1.54 1.31
CA THR A 342 38.23 0.80 0.08
C THR A 342 37.03 -0.09 -0.19
N ALA A 343 36.40 0.10 -1.35
CA ALA A 343 35.39 -0.80 -1.86
C ALA A 343 36.02 -1.83 -2.81
N GLY A 344 35.53 -3.06 -2.77
CA GLY A 344 35.91 -4.12 -3.70
C GLY A 344 34.70 -4.95 -4.11
N LEU A 345 34.68 -5.37 -5.38
CA LEU A 345 33.65 -6.25 -5.93
C LEU A 345 34.28 -7.60 -6.28
N SER A 346 33.56 -8.69 -6.03
CA SER A 346 33.95 -10.00 -6.54
C SER A 346 33.71 -10.09 -8.03
N GLU A 347 34.43 -11.00 -8.69
CA GLU A 347 34.10 -11.38 -10.06
C GLU A 347 32.72 -12.07 -10.12
N PRO A 348 31.97 -11.91 -11.23
CA PRO A 348 30.76 -12.68 -11.48
C PRO A 348 31.04 -14.19 -11.51
N ALA A 349 30.04 -15.00 -11.19
CA ALA A 349 30.20 -16.46 -11.09
C ALA A 349 30.27 -17.16 -12.46
N ALA A 350 29.43 -16.74 -13.41
CA ALA A 350 29.38 -17.30 -14.77
C ALA A 350 30.39 -16.61 -15.72
N PRO A 351 30.87 -17.34 -16.75
CA PRO A 351 31.81 -16.80 -17.74
C PRO A 351 31.19 -15.83 -18.75
N ALA A 352 29.87 -15.87 -18.93
CA ALA A 352 29.06 -14.96 -19.75
C ALA A 352 27.63 -14.91 -19.17
N TYR A 353 26.89 -13.86 -19.52
CA TYR A 353 25.48 -13.69 -19.19
C TYR A 353 24.74 -13.13 -20.40
N GLY A 354 23.56 -13.66 -20.68
CA GLY A 354 22.70 -13.24 -21.77
C GLY A 354 21.56 -12.32 -21.30
N TYR A 355 20.47 -12.24 -22.04
CA TYR A 355 19.34 -11.37 -21.70
C TYR A 355 18.52 -11.98 -20.56
N ALA A 356 17.95 -11.14 -19.69
CA ALA A 356 17.17 -11.57 -18.53
C ALA A 356 17.92 -12.42 -17.49
N ASP A 357 19.21 -12.71 -17.70
CA ASP A 357 20.06 -13.40 -16.76
C ASP A 357 20.24 -12.62 -15.45
N GLY A 358 20.18 -13.36 -14.34
CA GLY A 358 20.44 -12.83 -13.01
C GLY A 358 21.94 -12.77 -12.72
N VAL A 359 22.47 -11.56 -12.53
CA VAL A 359 23.86 -11.34 -12.14
C VAL A 359 23.92 -10.96 -10.66
N SER A 360 24.77 -11.66 -9.90
CA SER A 360 25.02 -11.33 -8.49
C SER A 360 26.51 -11.29 -8.18
N VAL A 361 26.94 -10.20 -7.53
CA VAL A 361 28.33 -10.00 -7.09
C VAL A 361 28.38 -9.56 -5.63
N ARG A 362 29.48 -9.88 -4.95
CA ARG A 362 29.71 -9.47 -3.57
C ARG A 362 30.50 -8.16 -3.53
N ALA A 363 29.91 -7.14 -2.95
CA ALA A 363 30.60 -5.92 -2.55
C ALA A 363 31.22 -6.06 -1.15
N THR A 364 32.38 -5.46 -0.94
CA THR A 364 33.05 -5.37 0.35
C THR A 364 33.50 -3.93 0.59
N LEU A 365 33.35 -3.44 1.82
CA LEU A 365 33.73 -2.09 2.22
C LEU A 365 34.55 -2.13 3.51
N ARG A 366 35.78 -1.59 3.46
CA ARG A 366 36.72 -1.62 4.59
C ARG A 366 37.49 -0.32 4.75
N VAL A 367 37.72 0.12 5.98
CA VAL A 367 38.67 1.20 6.32
C VAL A 367 39.88 0.59 7.01
N ASN A 368 41.06 0.69 6.39
CA ASN A 368 42.30 0.10 6.92
C ASN A 368 42.14 -1.38 7.35
N GLY A 369 41.37 -2.16 6.57
CA GLY A 369 41.06 -3.56 6.85
C GLY A 369 39.88 -3.81 7.80
N THR A 370 39.41 -2.79 8.54
CA THR A 370 38.23 -2.90 9.41
C THR A 370 36.95 -2.84 8.57
N PRO A 371 36.03 -3.83 8.68
CA PRO A 371 34.78 -3.80 7.95
C PRO A 371 33.89 -2.62 8.36
N VAL A 372 33.21 -2.01 7.40
CA VAL A 372 32.24 -0.93 7.65
C VAL A 372 30.83 -1.54 7.59
N PRO A 373 30.14 -1.73 8.73
CA PRO A 373 28.80 -2.31 8.75
C PRO A 373 27.69 -1.28 8.55
N ASN A 374 26.52 -1.77 8.16
CA ASN A 374 25.30 -1.03 7.91
C ASN A 374 25.50 0.18 6.98
N TYR A 375 26.40 0.11 6.02
CA TYR A 375 26.67 1.19 5.09
C TYR A 375 25.81 1.01 3.83
N PRO A 376 24.84 1.89 3.54
CA PRO A 376 24.06 1.85 2.30
C PRO A 376 24.94 2.09 1.06
N LEU A 377 24.66 1.39 -0.02
CA LEU A 377 25.44 1.45 -1.26
C LEU A 377 24.52 1.84 -2.42
N ALA A 378 24.97 2.77 -3.25
CA ALA A 378 24.36 3.00 -4.55
C ALA A 378 25.01 2.03 -5.55
N ALA A 379 24.19 1.22 -6.23
CA ALA A 379 24.66 0.28 -7.23
C ALA A 379 24.01 0.55 -8.59
N SER A 380 24.78 0.35 -9.66
CA SER A 380 24.28 0.44 -11.03
C SER A 380 24.87 -0.63 -11.92
N PHE A 381 24.14 -0.98 -12.97
CA PHE A 381 24.54 -1.90 -14.02
C PHE A 381 24.09 -1.36 -15.37
N ALA A 382 25.03 -1.25 -16.33
CA ALA A 382 24.75 -0.71 -17.66
C ALA A 382 23.93 0.60 -17.64
N GLU A 383 24.33 1.52 -16.75
CA GLU A 383 23.67 2.83 -16.50
C GLU A 383 22.26 2.77 -15.87
N SER A 384 21.74 1.58 -15.62
CA SER A 384 20.49 1.36 -14.87
C SER A 384 20.76 1.11 -13.38
N SER A 385 19.75 1.31 -12.53
CA SER A 385 19.86 1.01 -11.10
C SER A 385 19.98 -0.49 -10.85
N ALA A 386 20.93 -0.89 -10.02
CA ALA A 386 21.03 -2.24 -9.49
C ALA A 386 20.63 -2.24 -8.01
N THR A 387 20.19 -3.40 -7.51
CA THR A 387 19.80 -3.52 -6.11
C THR A 387 21.02 -3.85 -5.26
N ALA A 388 21.22 -3.10 -4.18
CA ALA A 388 22.25 -3.39 -3.18
C ALA A 388 21.69 -3.17 -1.77
N SER A 389 21.92 -4.14 -0.89
CA SER A 389 21.62 -3.96 0.54
C SER A 389 22.70 -3.10 1.22
N ALA A 390 22.39 -2.58 2.41
CA ALA A 390 23.43 -2.05 3.28
C ALA A 390 24.44 -3.14 3.66
N THR A 391 25.70 -2.77 3.88
CA THR A 391 26.72 -3.74 4.29
C THR A 391 26.35 -4.41 5.61
N ASN A 392 26.66 -5.69 5.76
CA ASN A 392 26.45 -6.43 7.01
C ASN A 392 27.59 -6.20 8.03
N ALA A 393 27.55 -6.90 9.18
CA ALA A 393 28.58 -6.83 10.22
C ALA A 393 30.01 -7.13 9.71
N SER A 394 30.13 -7.90 8.63
CA SER A 394 31.40 -8.27 7.98
C SER A 394 31.83 -7.26 6.91
N GLY A 395 31.11 -6.14 6.76
CA GLY A 395 31.34 -5.12 5.75
C GLY A 395 31.05 -5.60 4.33
N GLN A 396 30.17 -6.58 4.16
CA GLN A 396 29.83 -7.16 2.85
C GLN A 396 28.39 -6.83 2.47
N SER A 397 28.13 -6.65 1.18
CA SER A 397 26.79 -6.54 0.61
C SER A 397 26.70 -7.38 -0.66
N THR A 398 25.50 -7.85 -0.98
CA THR A 398 25.21 -8.49 -2.27
C THR A 398 24.60 -7.44 -3.18
N VAL A 399 25.17 -7.34 -4.39
CA VAL A 399 24.65 -6.51 -5.47
C VAL A 399 24.05 -7.44 -6.51
N SER A 400 22.79 -7.23 -6.85
CA SER A 400 22.07 -8.06 -7.81
C SER A 400 21.38 -7.19 -8.86
N THR A 401 21.36 -7.70 -10.09
CA THR A 401 20.72 -7.06 -11.25
C THR A 401 20.32 -8.14 -12.24
N THR A 402 19.39 -7.80 -13.12
CA THR A 402 19.12 -8.57 -14.33
C THR A 402 19.81 -7.88 -15.51
N VAL A 403 20.25 -8.64 -16.51
CA VAL A 403 20.83 -8.06 -17.73
C VAL A 403 19.71 -7.50 -18.62
N PRO A 404 19.64 -6.16 -18.84
CA PRO A 404 18.67 -5.58 -19.75
C PRO A 404 19.11 -5.75 -21.20
N ALA A 405 18.17 -5.71 -22.13
CA ALA A 405 18.43 -5.82 -23.57
C ALA A 405 19.44 -4.78 -24.07
N THR A 406 19.47 -3.59 -23.45
CA THR A 406 20.35 -2.47 -23.82
C THR A 406 21.79 -2.63 -23.35
N ALA A 407 22.09 -3.61 -22.49
CA ALA A 407 23.44 -3.84 -22.01
C ALA A 407 24.28 -4.46 -23.13
N THR A 408 25.20 -3.67 -23.70
CA THR A 408 26.06 -4.13 -24.79
C THR A 408 27.54 -3.95 -24.47
N GLY A 409 28.38 -4.82 -25.03
CA GLY A 409 29.83 -4.71 -24.91
C GLY A 409 30.35 -4.87 -23.47
N ALA A 410 31.15 -3.91 -22.99
CA ALA A 410 31.83 -3.96 -21.69
C ALA A 410 30.95 -3.45 -20.54
N ALA A 411 29.77 -4.05 -20.35
CA ALA A 411 28.90 -3.72 -19.22
C ALA A 411 29.62 -4.00 -17.89
N SER A 412 29.33 -3.18 -16.88
CA SER A 412 29.93 -3.34 -15.55
C SER A 412 28.93 -3.07 -14.46
N ILE A 413 29.05 -3.81 -13.37
CA ILE A 413 28.40 -3.49 -12.11
C ILE A 413 29.31 -2.47 -11.41
N ARG A 414 28.74 -1.35 -10.99
CA ARG A 414 29.41 -0.29 -10.25
C ARG A 414 28.75 -0.10 -8.90
N VAL A 415 29.57 0.11 -7.87
CA VAL A 415 29.14 0.50 -6.52
C VAL A 415 29.79 1.82 -6.15
N ALA A 416 28.99 2.74 -5.62
CA ALA A 416 29.39 4.06 -5.17
C ALA A 416 28.76 4.39 -3.79
N PRO A 417 29.27 5.41 -3.08
CA PRO A 417 28.59 5.95 -1.91
C PRO A 417 27.15 6.37 -2.26
N ASP A 418 26.22 6.23 -1.30
CA ASP A 418 24.83 6.67 -1.41
C ASP A 418 24.64 8.19 -1.27
N GLY A 419 25.73 8.92 -1.05
CA GLY A 419 25.77 10.37 -0.99
C GLY A 419 27.16 10.88 -0.59
N ASP A 420 27.36 12.18 -0.73
CA ASP A 420 28.61 12.85 -0.38
C ASP A 420 28.64 13.31 1.08
N GLY A 421 29.83 13.70 1.55
CA GLY A 421 29.99 14.37 2.83
C GLY A 421 29.72 13.50 4.07
N ARG A 422 29.76 12.18 3.95
CA ARG A 422 29.59 11.23 5.06
C ARG A 422 30.90 11.01 5.83
N ALA A 423 30.82 10.56 7.09
CA ALA A 423 32.00 10.25 7.91
C ALA A 423 32.90 9.15 7.31
N VAL A 424 32.33 8.24 6.52
CA VAL A 424 33.07 7.32 5.65
C VAL A 424 32.68 7.61 4.20
N THR A 425 33.66 7.68 3.31
CA THR A 425 33.44 7.74 1.86
C THR A 425 34.37 6.77 1.15
N PHE A 426 34.14 6.46 -0.13
CA PHE A 426 35.04 5.62 -0.91
C PHE A 426 34.98 5.97 -2.40
N ALA A 427 36.07 5.67 -3.11
CA ALA A 427 36.08 5.77 -4.56
C ALA A 427 35.22 4.66 -5.18
N PRO A 428 34.37 4.95 -6.16
CA PRO A 428 33.52 3.95 -6.80
C PRO A 428 34.31 2.75 -7.32
N ALA A 429 33.80 1.55 -7.06
CA ALA A 429 34.37 0.30 -7.54
C ALA A 429 33.51 -0.26 -8.67
N ALA A 430 34.13 -0.90 -9.67
CA ALA A 430 33.41 -1.53 -10.77
C ALA A 430 34.02 -2.89 -11.11
N VAL A 431 33.18 -3.80 -11.58
CA VAL A 431 33.59 -5.11 -12.12
C VAL A 431 32.89 -5.34 -13.44
N SER A 432 33.64 -5.79 -14.46
CA SER A 432 33.08 -6.12 -15.76
C SER A 432 32.22 -7.37 -15.68
N VAL A 433 31.07 -7.33 -16.34
CA VAL A 433 30.20 -8.48 -16.55
C VAL A 433 30.34 -8.89 -18.01
N PRO A 434 30.88 -10.09 -18.30
CA PRO A 434 30.95 -10.59 -19.67
C PRO A 434 29.53 -10.87 -20.18
N LEU A 435 29.19 -10.30 -21.34
CA LEU A 435 27.89 -10.49 -21.96
C LEU A 435 28.01 -11.33 -23.23
N GLU A 436 26.99 -12.13 -23.49
CA GLU A 436 26.78 -12.80 -24.77
C GLU A 436 25.52 -12.28 -25.47
N THR A 437 25.49 -12.44 -26.79
CA THR A 437 24.35 -12.08 -27.62
C THR A 437 23.48 -13.30 -27.80
N GLU A 438 22.18 -13.18 -27.54
CA GLU A 438 21.22 -14.27 -27.66
C GLU A 438 20.42 -14.20 -28.96
N GLY A 439 20.16 -15.36 -29.56
CA GLY A 439 19.25 -15.49 -30.69
C GLY A 439 17.82 -15.11 -30.28
N THR A 440 17.05 -14.57 -31.23
CA THR A 440 15.64 -14.25 -31.00
C THR A 440 14.72 -14.92 -32.03
N ALA A 441 13.51 -15.24 -31.57
CA ALA A 441 12.40 -15.69 -32.39
C ALA A 441 11.30 -14.62 -32.38
N LEU A 442 10.88 -14.21 -33.57
CA LEU A 442 9.76 -13.29 -33.76
C LEU A 442 8.63 -14.03 -34.46
N ASP A 443 7.41 -13.88 -33.94
CA ASP A 443 6.19 -14.34 -34.58
C ASP A 443 5.36 -13.16 -35.09
N ALA A 444 4.57 -13.40 -36.14
CA ALA A 444 3.64 -12.43 -36.67
C ALA A 444 2.35 -13.09 -37.16
N SER A 445 1.23 -12.45 -36.87
CA SER A 445 -0.09 -12.75 -37.40
C SER A 445 -0.75 -11.45 -37.85
N ALA A 446 -1.45 -11.49 -38.99
CA ALA A 446 -2.07 -10.30 -39.57
C ALA A 446 -3.52 -10.59 -39.95
N ARG A 447 -4.42 -9.66 -39.61
CA ARG A 447 -5.84 -9.73 -39.93
C ARG A 447 -6.38 -8.38 -40.35
N GLU A 448 -7.33 -8.38 -41.29
CA GLU A 448 -8.07 -7.18 -41.66
C GLU A 448 -9.14 -6.89 -40.60
N ALA A 449 -9.20 -5.64 -40.13
CA ALA A 449 -10.21 -5.17 -39.16
C ALA A 449 -11.36 -4.37 -39.82
N GLY A 450 -11.34 -4.26 -41.16
CA GLY A 450 -12.31 -3.55 -41.99
C GLY A 450 -11.76 -2.24 -42.56
N ASN A 451 -12.34 -1.77 -43.67
CA ASN A 451 -11.98 -0.52 -44.36
C ASN A 451 -10.50 -0.40 -44.78
N GLY A 452 -9.80 -1.53 -45.01
CA GLY A 452 -8.38 -1.53 -45.36
C GLY A 452 -7.43 -1.35 -44.17
N THR A 453 -7.93 -1.31 -42.92
CA THR A 453 -7.11 -1.31 -41.71
C THR A 453 -6.69 -2.74 -41.36
N VAL A 454 -5.40 -2.94 -41.10
CA VAL A 454 -4.83 -4.23 -40.69
C VAL A 454 -4.26 -4.13 -39.28
N VAL A 455 -4.53 -5.17 -38.51
CA VAL A 455 -3.96 -5.39 -37.18
C VAL A 455 -2.93 -6.51 -37.28
N VAL A 456 -1.75 -6.24 -36.74
CA VAL A 456 -0.64 -7.19 -36.65
C VAL A 456 -0.38 -7.47 -35.19
N ASP A 457 -0.41 -8.74 -34.82
CA ASP A 457 -0.15 -9.23 -33.47
C ASP A 457 0.97 -10.27 -33.53
N GLY A 458 1.88 -10.25 -32.56
CA GLY A 458 2.95 -11.24 -32.47
C GLY A 458 3.68 -11.20 -31.13
N ARG A 459 4.74 -12.00 -31.03
CA ARG A 459 5.57 -12.13 -29.83
C ARG A 459 7.05 -12.18 -30.23
N LEU A 460 7.89 -11.50 -29.45
CA LEU A 460 9.35 -11.56 -29.55
C LEU A 460 9.89 -12.26 -28.30
N GLU A 461 10.63 -13.34 -28.53
CA GLU A 461 11.26 -14.16 -27.50
C GLU A 461 12.73 -14.39 -27.84
N THR A 462 13.53 -14.75 -26.83
CA THR A 462 14.83 -15.37 -27.04
C THR A 462 14.64 -16.78 -27.61
N ASP A 463 15.69 -17.39 -28.16
CA ASP A 463 15.66 -18.81 -28.57
C ASP A 463 15.44 -19.77 -27.40
N GLU A 464 15.66 -19.31 -26.17
CA GLU A 464 15.42 -20.05 -24.92
C GLU A 464 13.99 -19.89 -24.38
N GLY A 465 13.20 -18.97 -24.96
CA GLY A 465 11.78 -18.76 -24.67
C GLY A 465 11.49 -17.62 -23.69
N GLU A 466 12.49 -16.84 -23.30
CA GLU A 466 12.31 -15.63 -22.49
C GLU A 466 11.63 -14.54 -23.31
N ALA A 467 10.61 -13.93 -22.72
CA ALA A 467 9.91 -12.80 -23.31
C ALA A 467 10.82 -11.57 -23.39
N VAL A 468 10.96 -11.00 -24.59
CA VAL A 468 11.79 -9.81 -24.79
C VAL A 468 10.92 -8.55 -24.67
N SER A 469 11.13 -7.79 -23.60
CA SER A 469 10.32 -6.60 -23.27
C SER A 469 10.93 -5.27 -23.72
N GLY A 470 10.07 -4.30 -24.00
CA GLY A 470 10.42 -2.91 -24.31
C GLY A 470 11.16 -2.72 -25.63
N GLN A 471 11.17 -3.71 -26.52
CA GLN A 471 11.92 -3.66 -27.78
C GLN A 471 11.03 -3.23 -28.95
N PRO A 472 11.54 -2.39 -29.87
CA PRO A 472 10.79 -1.96 -31.04
C PRO A 472 10.73 -3.05 -32.12
N VAL A 473 9.53 -3.32 -32.63
CA VAL A 473 9.28 -4.19 -33.78
C VAL A 473 8.75 -3.33 -34.93
N ALA A 474 9.50 -3.29 -36.02
CA ALA A 474 9.10 -2.60 -37.25
C ALA A 474 8.16 -3.49 -38.07
N VAL A 475 7.04 -2.93 -38.51
CA VAL A 475 6.01 -3.60 -39.31
C VAL A 475 5.99 -2.99 -40.69
N GLY A 476 6.05 -3.84 -41.72
CA GLY A 476 6.16 -3.42 -43.11
C GLY A 476 5.24 -4.18 -44.06
N VAL A 477 4.97 -3.55 -45.21
CA VAL A 477 4.22 -4.13 -46.34
C VAL A 477 5.06 -3.96 -47.61
N ALA A 478 5.23 -5.04 -48.37
CA ALA A 478 6.07 -5.05 -49.58
C ALA A 478 7.50 -4.48 -49.36
N GLY A 479 8.06 -4.68 -48.17
CA GLY A 479 9.41 -4.24 -47.80
C GLY A 479 9.53 -2.75 -47.42
N ARG A 480 8.42 -2.03 -47.22
CA ARG A 480 8.40 -0.67 -46.65
C ARG A 480 7.80 -0.70 -45.25
N GLU A 481 8.45 -0.06 -44.29
CA GLU A 481 7.90 0.12 -42.95
C GLU A 481 6.67 1.02 -43.01
N VAL A 482 5.60 0.58 -42.35
CA VAL A 482 4.29 1.26 -42.29
C VAL A 482 3.85 1.55 -40.86
N ALA A 483 4.39 0.82 -39.87
CA ALA A 483 4.14 1.02 -38.46
C ALA A 483 5.28 0.44 -37.61
N SER A 484 5.33 0.80 -36.34
CA SER A 484 6.18 0.17 -35.34
C SER A 484 5.41 -0.02 -34.03
N ALA A 485 5.79 -1.03 -33.24
CA ALA A 485 5.21 -1.30 -31.94
C ALA A 485 6.32 -1.73 -30.96
N SER A 486 6.19 -1.36 -29.68
CA SER A 486 7.08 -1.87 -28.64
C SER A 486 6.51 -3.13 -28.01
N THR A 487 7.36 -4.10 -27.70
CA THR A 487 6.96 -5.31 -26.98
C THR A 487 6.66 -4.98 -25.51
N ASN A 488 5.63 -5.60 -24.95
CA ASN A 488 5.31 -5.49 -23.52
C ASN A 488 6.16 -6.48 -22.69
N GLU A 489 5.88 -6.56 -21.38
CA GLU A 489 6.58 -7.47 -20.45
C GLU A 489 6.50 -8.95 -20.85
N SER A 490 5.41 -9.35 -21.51
CA SER A 490 5.27 -10.71 -22.03
C SER A 490 5.86 -10.87 -23.43
N GLY A 491 6.57 -9.87 -23.98
CA GLY A 491 7.15 -9.92 -25.32
C GLY A 491 6.14 -9.76 -26.45
N ALA A 492 4.86 -9.56 -26.14
CA ALA A 492 3.82 -9.38 -27.14
C ALA A 492 3.84 -7.96 -27.70
N TYR A 493 3.56 -7.83 -29.00
CA TYR A 493 3.40 -6.54 -29.67
C TYR A 493 2.12 -6.52 -30.51
N ARG A 494 1.55 -5.33 -30.67
CA ARG A 494 0.41 -5.07 -31.55
C ARG A 494 0.63 -3.78 -32.32
N ALA A 495 0.48 -3.83 -33.63
CA ALA A 495 0.48 -2.66 -34.51
C ALA A 495 -0.82 -2.58 -35.30
N THR A 496 -1.27 -1.37 -35.62
CA THR A 496 -2.44 -1.12 -36.47
C THR A 496 -2.08 -0.06 -37.50
N PHE A 497 -2.39 -0.31 -38.76
CA PHE A 497 -2.12 0.61 -39.86
C PHE A 497 -3.11 0.43 -41.01
N ASP A 498 -3.23 1.45 -41.86
CA ASP A 498 -4.03 1.37 -43.09
C ASP A 498 -3.18 0.87 -44.26
N LEU A 499 -3.73 -0.05 -45.04
CA LEU A 499 -3.03 -0.60 -46.20
C LEU A 499 -2.72 0.49 -47.22
N PRO A 500 -1.48 0.55 -47.74
CA PRO A 500 -1.14 1.40 -48.86
C PRO A 500 -2.09 1.17 -50.05
N SER A 501 -2.48 2.23 -50.75
CA SER A 501 -3.45 2.17 -51.86
C SER A 501 -3.01 1.27 -53.05
N ASP A 502 -1.73 0.92 -53.12
CA ASP A 502 -1.13 0.01 -54.09
C ASP A 502 -1.13 -1.47 -53.63
N ALA A 503 -1.59 -1.76 -52.41
CA ALA A 503 -1.71 -3.09 -51.83
C ALA A 503 -3.19 -3.47 -51.57
N SER A 504 -3.53 -4.74 -51.75
CA SER A 504 -4.84 -5.30 -51.42
C SER A 504 -4.71 -6.33 -50.31
N ALA A 505 -5.63 -6.33 -49.34
CA ALA A 505 -5.64 -7.27 -48.21
C ALA A 505 -5.62 -8.74 -48.67
N GLU A 506 -6.27 -9.06 -49.80
CA GLU A 506 -6.32 -10.42 -50.35
C GLU A 506 -4.94 -11.00 -50.74
N ASN A 507 -3.95 -10.14 -51.02
CA ASN A 507 -2.62 -10.56 -51.48
C ASN A 507 -1.48 -9.87 -50.72
N ALA A 508 -1.77 -9.15 -49.64
CA ALA A 508 -0.76 -8.45 -48.86
C ALA A 508 -0.04 -9.43 -47.93
N THR A 509 1.29 -9.42 -48.00
CA THR A 509 2.16 -10.03 -47.00
C THR A 509 2.72 -8.93 -46.12
N VAL A 510 2.46 -9.04 -44.82
CA VAL A 510 3.05 -8.20 -43.78
C VAL A 510 4.35 -8.83 -43.32
N SER A 511 5.37 -8.02 -43.10
CA SER A 511 6.61 -8.40 -42.42
C SER A 511 6.69 -7.70 -41.07
N ALA A 512 7.06 -8.42 -40.02
CA ALA A 512 7.52 -7.86 -38.76
C ALA A 512 9.02 -8.11 -38.64
N ALA A 513 9.78 -7.13 -38.15
CA ALA A 513 11.23 -7.23 -38.00
C ALA A 513 11.68 -6.57 -36.69
N PHE A 514 12.49 -7.30 -35.93
CA PHE A 514 13.30 -6.80 -34.84
C PHE A 514 14.76 -6.74 -35.31
N ASP A 515 15.41 -5.59 -35.19
CA ASP A 515 16.74 -5.37 -35.77
C ASP A 515 17.90 -5.78 -34.85
N GLY A 516 17.65 -5.97 -33.54
CA GLY A 516 18.68 -6.25 -32.53
C GLY A 516 19.71 -5.13 -32.32
N GLY A 517 19.55 -3.99 -33.01
CA GLY A 517 20.56 -2.94 -33.09
C GLY A 517 20.78 -2.24 -31.75
N GLY A 518 22.01 -2.29 -31.23
CA GLY A 518 22.33 -1.67 -29.94
C GLY A 518 21.83 -2.46 -28.73
N THR A 519 21.46 -3.73 -28.93
CA THR A 519 21.06 -4.66 -27.88
C THR A 519 22.01 -5.85 -27.76
N ASN A 520 21.87 -6.66 -26.71
CA ASN A 520 22.49 -7.99 -26.62
C ASN A 520 21.62 -9.10 -27.23
N LEU A 521 20.74 -8.76 -28.17
CA LEU A 521 19.85 -9.69 -28.85
C LEU A 521 20.12 -9.69 -30.36
N GLU A 522 20.07 -10.86 -31.00
CA GLU A 522 20.16 -10.97 -32.45
C GLU A 522 18.86 -10.50 -33.12
N SER A 523 18.96 -10.05 -34.38
CA SER A 523 17.80 -9.65 -35.19
C SER A 523 16.92 -10.84 -35.56
N SER A 524 15.61 -10.65 -35.62
CA SER A 524 14.65 -11.66 -36.07
C SER A 524 13.53 -11.04 -36.92
N ALA A 525 12.93 -11.86 -37.79
CA ALA A 525 11.87 -11.39 -38.69
C ALA A 525 10.84 -12.48 -38.95
N ALA A 526 9.58 -12.06 -39.09
CA ALA A 526 8.45 -12.92 -39.43
C ALA A 526 7.62 -12.32 -40.55
N THR A 527 6.89 -13.18 -41.27
CA THR A 527 5.95 -12.75 -42.30
C THR A 527 4.60 -13.43 -42.13
N ALA A 528 3.53 -12.69 -42.36
CA ALA A 528 2.16 -13.19 -42.27
C ALA A 528 1.33 -12.68 -43.46
N SER A 529 0.52 -13.56 -44.04
CA SER A 529 -0.52 -13.16 -44.99
C SER A 529 -1.70 -12.56 -44.22
N VAL A 530 -2.27 -11.47 -44.74
CA VAL A 530 -3.46 -10.86 -44.13
C VAL A 530 -4.66 -11.80 -44.30
N ARG A 531 -5.26 -12.20 -43.18
CA ARG A 531 -6.52 -12.95 -43.20
C ARG A 531 -7.69 -11.99 -43.25
N LEU A 532 -8.58 -12.18 -44.22
CA LEU A 532 -9.84 -11.45 -44.32
C LEU A 532 -10.84 -12.04 -43.33
N VAL A 533 -11.60 -11.17 -42.66
CA VAL A 533 -12.78 -11.60 -41.90
C VAL A 533 -13.91 -11.78 -42.92
N ASP A 534 -14.24 -13.03 -43.24
CA ASP A 534 -15.40 -13.33 -44.08
C ASP A 534 -16.67 -12.86 -43.35
N GLY A 535 -17.37 -11.87 -43.91
CA GLY A 535 -18.71 -11.49 -43.43
C GLY A 535 -19.69 -12.66 -43.53
N PRO A 536 -20.80 -12.66 -42.78
CA PRO A 536 -21.70 -13.81 -42.71
C PRO A 536 -22.28 -14.12 -44.10
N ALA A 537 -21.86 -15.26 -44.66
CA ALA A 537 -22.41 -15.76 -45.91
C ALA A 537 -23.90 -16.11 -45.70
N ALA A 538 -24.75 -15.46 -46.50
CA ALA A 538 -26.16 -15.79 -46.60
C ALA A 538 -26.35 -17.27 -46.99
N ALA A 539 -27.31 -17.90 -46.33
CA ALA A 539 -27.67 -19.31 -46.40
C ALA A 539 -27.70 -19.91 -47.82
N GLY A 540 -26.93 -20.98 -48.02
CA GLY A 540 -27.09 -21.95 -49.09
C GLY A 540 -27.07 -23.36 -48.49
N ALA A 541 -28.22 -24.01 -48.44
CA ALA A 541 -28.42 -25.32 -47.85
C ALA A 541 -27.62 -26.43 -48.55
N GLY A 542 -26.90 -27.23 -47.76
CA GLY A 542 -26.30 -28.50 -48.16
C GLY A 542 -25.77 -29.24 -46.94
N ASN A 543 -26.51 -30.25 -46.48
CA ASN A 543 -26.12 -31.13 -45.37
C ASN A 543 -24.77 -31.80 -45.64
N ASP A 544 -23.82 -31.66 -44.72
CA ASP A 544 -23.04 -32.79 -44.18
C ASP A 544 -22.32 -32.37 -42.88
N ALA A 545 -22.19 -33.35 -41.99
CA ALA A 545 -21.88 -33.21 -40.57
C ALA A 545 -20.45 -32.73 -40.27
N SER A 546 -20.30 -31.84 -39.28
CA SER A 546 -19.29 -31.83 -38.19
C SER A 546 -19.34 -30.46 -37.48
N GLY A 547 -19.38 -30.46 -36.16
CA GLY A 547 -19.70 -29.29 -35.32
C GLY A 547 -18.61 -28.22 -35.22
N GLY A 548 -19.07 -26.99 -34.95
CA GLY A 548 -18.26 -25.83 -34.59
C GLY A 548 -19.01 -24.54 -34.90
N LEU A 549 -19.66 -23.94 -33.88
CA LEU A 549 -20.31 -22.63 -34.01
C LEU A 549 -19.24 -21.52 -34.04
N PRO A 550 -19.31 -20.53 -34.96
CA PRO A 550 -18.49 -19.33 -34.92
C PRO A 550 -19.11 -18.30 -33.97
N LEU A 551 -18.32 -17.75 -33.04
CA LEU A 551 -18.68 -16.59 -32.22
C LEU A 551 -17.77 -15.43 -32.61
N ASP A 552 -18.28 -14.57 -33.50
CA ASP A 552 -17.75 -13.24 -33.78
C ASP A 552 -18.82 -12.21 -33.39
N LEU A 553 -18.61 -11.49 -32.28
CA LEU A 553 -18.93 -10.06 -32.12
C LEU A 553 -18.45 -9.52 -30.75
N ALA A 554 -17.98 -8.26 -30.76
CA ALA A 554 -17.45 -7.43 -29.66
C ALA A 554 -16.03 -7.80 -29.22
N TRP A 555 -15.02 -6.91 -29.29
CA TRP A 555 -14.99 -5.63 -28.58
C TRP A 555 -14.26 -4.50 -29.32
N VAL A 556 -14.81 -3.30 -29.14
CA VAL A 556 -14.28 -1.98 -29.47
C VAL A 556 -13.42 -1.49 -28.29
N VAL A 557 -12.23 -0.98 -28.61
CA VAL A 557 -11.44 0.09 -27.98
C VAL A 557 -11.48 0.27 -26.44
N ALA A 558 -10.28 0.13 -25.86
CA ALA A 558 -9.72 0.78 -24.67
C ALA A 558 -10.30 0.48 -23.27
N GLY A 559 -9.40 -0.05 -22.43
CA GLY A 559 -9.40 0.13 -20.98
C GLY A 559 -10.38 -0.74 -20.21
N THR A 560 -9.85 -1.52 -19.25
CA THR A 560 -10.54 -2.37 -18.26
C THR A 560 -10.86 -3.82 -18.64
N ALA A 561 -10.75 -4.71 -17.65
CA ALA A 561 -10.96 -6.17 -17.64
C ALA A 561 -9.76 -7.08 -17.99
N VAL A 562 -8.63 -6.88 -17.30
CA VAL A 562 -7.84 -8.04 -16.83
C VAL A 562 -8.65 -8.67 -15.71
N VAL A 563 -8.94 -9.99 -15.80
CA VAL A 563 -9.22 -10.98 -14.71
C VAL A 563 -10.09 -12.16 -15.18
N GLY A 564 -10.87 -12.07 -16.26
CA GLY A 564 -11.79 -13.15 -16.65
C GLY A 564 -11.24 -14.33 -17.49
N LEU A 565 -10.07 -14.20 -18.11
CA LEU A 565 -9.63 -15.12 -19.19
C LEU A 565 -8.78 -16.32 -18.74
N VAL A 566 -8.27 -16.33 -17.51
CA VAL A 566 -7.37 -17.40 -17.00
C VAL A 566 -8.16 -18.65 -16.60
N ALA A 567 -9.36 -18.50 -16.04
CA ALA A 567 -10.19 -19.63 -15.58
C ALA A 567 -10.74 -20.50 -16.73
N ALA A 568 -11.05 -19.90 -17.88
CA ALA A 568 -11.66 -20.60 -19.02
C ALA A 568 -10.65 -21.49 -19.78
N VAL A 569 -9.35 -21.17 -19.73
CA VAL A 569 -8.29 -21.93 -20.43
C VAL A 569 -7.83 -23.14 -19.61
N LEU A 570 -7.81 -23.05 -18.27
CA LEU A 570 -7.38 -24.16 -17.42
C LEU A 570 -8.44 -25.29 -17.32
N LEU A 571 -9.73 -24.96 -17.36
CA LEU A 571 -10.79 -25.99 -17.32
C LEU A 571 -10.95 -26.80 -18.61
N ARG A 572 -10.37 -26.35 -19.73
CA ARG A 572 -10.38 -27.11 -20.98
C ARG A 572 -9.21 -28.09 -21.12
N ARG A 573 -8.17 -28.00 -20.28
CA ARG A 573 -6.99 -28.87 -20.36
C ARG A 573 -7.06 -30.14 -19.49
N ASN A 574 -7.93 -30.18 -18.47
CA ASN A 574 -8.12 -31.36 -17.61
C ASN A 574 -9.18 -32.37 -18.08
N ARG A 575 -9.74 -32.24 -19.30
CA ARG A 575 -10.65 -33.24 -19.89
C ARG A 575 -10.09 -34.07 -21.05
N ALA A 576 -8.79 -33.95 -21.34
CA ALA A 576 -8.12 -34.77 -22.36
C ALA A 576 -6.79 -35.32 -21.83
N GLY A 577 -6.87 -36.37 -21.00
CA GLY A 577 -5.67 -36.97 -20.41
C GLY A 577 -5.88 -38.31 -19.69
N ALA A 578 -6.83 -39.15 -20.13
CA ALA A 578 -6.89 -40.55 -19.72
C ALA A 578 -6.84 -41.44 -20.97
N SER A 579 -5.63 -41.79 -21.41
CA SER A 579 -5.39 -42.97 -22.23
C SER A 579 -3.98 -43.48 -22.02
N ALA A 580 -3.94 -44.66 -21.41
CA ALA A 580 -2.77 -45.43 -21.05
C ALA A 580 -1.92 -45.84 -22.27
N THR A 581 -0.60 -45.87 -22.08
CA THR A 581 0.30 -46.69 -22.91
C THR A 581 0.85 -47.84 -22.06
N THR A 582 0.21 -48.98 -22.24
CA THR A 582 0.73 -50.35 -22.36
C THR A 582 2.19 -50.59 -21.99
N THR A 583 2.41 -51.43 -20.97
CA THR A 583 3.52 -52.40 -20.96
C THR A 583 2.97 -53.76 -20.51
N THR A 584 2.88 -54.68 -21.47
CA THR A 584 2.62 -56.12 -21.32
C THR A 584 3.80 -56.79 -20.60
N VAL A 585 3.63 -57.77 -19.69
CA VAL A 585 3.47 -59.24 -19.90
C VAL A 585 3.41 -59.82 -18.46
N ASP A 586 2.48 -60.69 -18.03
CA ASP A 586 2.37 -62.14 -18.32
C ASP A 586 1.06 -62.75 -17.74
N ASP A 587 0.70 -63.93 -18.27
CA ASP A 587 -0.54 -64.73 -18.27
C ASP A 587 -1.05 -65.33 -16.92
N GLU A 588 -2.35 -65.18 -16.54
CA GLU A 588 -3.50 -66.16 -16.60
C GLU A 588 -3.81 -66.91 -15.25
N PRO A 589 -4.98 -67.56 -15.03
CA PRO A 589 -6.17 -67.00 -14.36
C PRO A 589 -6.66 -67.84 -13.14
N THR A 590 -7.68 -67.40 -12.40
CA THR A 590 -8.79 -68.25 -11.85
C THR A 590 -9.94 -67.39 -11.31
N ALA A 591 -11.16 -67.73 -11.72
CA ALA A 591 -12.44 -67.09 -11.39
C ALA A 591 -13.05 -67.54 -10.05
N SER A 592 -13.88 -66.68 -9.42
CA SER A 592 -15.30 -66.96 -9.07
C SER A 592 -15.92 -65.85 -8.21
N ASP A 593 -16.91 -65.16 -8.79
CA ASP A 593 -18.29 -64.91 -8.30
C ASP A 593 -18.63 -64.32 -6.92
N THR A 594 -19.46 -63.26 -7.01
CA THR A 594 -20.66 -62.91 -6.20
C THR A 594 -20.52 -61.86 -5.07
N ASP A 595 -20.90 -60.62 -5.46
CA ASP A 595 -21.99 -59.78 -4.92
C ASP A 595 -21.84 -58.94 -3.63
N ASP A 596 -22.20 -57.66 -3.85
CA ASP A 596 -22.90 -56.68 -2.99
C ASP A 596 -22.25 -56.04 -1.75
N SER A 597 -21.89 -54.75 -1.90
CA SER A 597 -22.21 -53.61 -1.00
C SER A 597 -21.10 -52.56 -1.10
N SER A 598 -21.22 -51.63 -2.05
CA SER A 598 -20.46 -50.38 -2.02
C SER A 598 -21.37 -49.30 -1.42
N GLU A 599 -20.98 -48.83 -0.24
CA GLU A 599 -21.42 -47.56 0.34
C GLU A 599 -21.25 -46.44 -0.71
N PRO A 600 -22.16 -45.46 -0.78
CA PRO A 600 -22.00 -44.37 -1.72
C PRO A 600 -20.86 -43.48 -1.22
N ASP A 601 -19.71 -43.55 -1.90
CA ASP A 601 -18.70 -42.51 -1.80
C ASP A 601 -19.38 -41.17 -2.15
N SER A 602 -19.33 -40.28 -1.17
CA SER A 602 -19.89 -38.95 -1.23
C SER A 602 -19.28 -38.21 -2.42
N VAL A 603 -20.13 -37.78 -3.35
CA VAL A 603 -19.73 -36.91 -4.45
C VAL A 603 -19.35 -35.57 -3.85
N THR A 604 -18.06 -35.34 -3.64
CA THR A 604 -17.54 -34.00 -3.33
C THR A 604 -17.85 -33.09 -4.52
N THR A 605 -18.88 -32.26 -4.37
CA THR A 605 -19.16 -31.12 -5.25
C THR A 605 -18.12 -30.03 -4.99
N GLY A 606 -16.89 -30.25 -5.45
CA GLY A 606 -15.85 -29.24 -5.52
C GLY A 606 -16.15 -28.29 -6.68
N THR A 607 -16.16 -26.99 -6.44
CA THR A 607 -16.19 -25.99 -7.50
C THR A 607 -14.93 -26.20 -8.36
N PRO A 608 -15.03 -26.42 -9.69
CA PRO A 608 -13.88 -26.73 -10.55
C PRO A 608 -12.74 -25.69 -10.52
N ALA A 609 -13.04 -24.45 -10.10
CA ALA A 609 -12.04 -23.40 -9.87
C ALA A 609 -11.18 -23.66 -8.60
N LEU A 610 -11.75 -24.19 -7.53
CA LEU A 610 -11.01 -24.48 -6.29
C LEU A 610 -10.05 -25.66 -6.47
N ASP A 611 -10.42 -26.65 -7.27
CA ASP A 611 -9.52 -27.76 -7.63
C ASP A 611 -8.33 -27.24 -8.47
N ALA A 612 -8.58 -26.31 -9.39
CA ALA A 612 -7.52 -25.65 -10.17
C ALA A 612 -6.61 -24.76 -9.32
N ALA A 613 -7.11 -24.19 -8.22
CA ALA A 613 -6.30 -23.45 -7.25
C ALA A 613 -5.36 -24.38 -6.46
N VAL A 614 -5.84 -25.57 -6.08
CA VAL A 614 -4.99 -26.61 -5.47
C VAL A 614 -3.91 -27.08 -6.44
N ASP A 615 -4.26 -27.35 -7.70
CA ASP A 615 -3.28 -27.74 -8.73
C ASP A 615 -2.20 -26.67 -8.96
N ALA A 616 -2.54 -25.38 -8.83
CA ALA A 616 -1.59 -24.27 -8.94
C ALA A 616 -0.66 -24.21 -7.72
N LEU A 617 -1.17 -24.49 -6.52
CA LEU A 617 -0.39 -24.56 -5.29
C LEU A 617 0.60 -25.74 -5.32
N ASP A 618 0.14 -26.92 -5.75
CA ASP A 618 0.98 -28.11 -5.90
C ASP A 618 2.07 -27.96 -6.98
N ALA A 619 1.84 -27.06 -7.95
CA ALA A 619 2.81 -26.69 -8.99
C ALA A 619 3.79 -25.58 -8.55
N GLY A 620 3.73 -25.12 -7.29
CA GLY A 620 4.60 -24.05 -6.77
C GLY A 620 4.26 -22.67 -7.31
N ARG A 621 2.99 -22.40 -7.62
CA ARG A 621 2.50 -21.09 -8.10
C ARG A 621 1.49 -20.48 -7.09
N PRO A 622 1.95 -20.00 -5.93
CA PRO A 622 1.08 -19.55 -4.84
C PRO A 622 0.21 -18.34 -5.20
N ASN A 623 0.71 -17.38 -5.98
CA ASN A 623 -0.09 -16.23 -6.42
C ASN A 623 -1.23 -16.66 -7.36
N ASP A 624 -0.95 -17.57 -8.30
CA ASP A 624 -1.97 -18.12 -9.20
C ASP A 624 -3.05 -18.88 -8.41
N ALA A 625 -2.65 -19.63 -7.38
CA ALA A 625 -3.57 -20.37 -6.52
C ALA A 625 -4.57 -19.42 -5.84
N VAL A 626 -4.09 -18.30 -5.27
CA VAL A 626 -4.95 -17.30 -4.61
C VAL A 626 -5.87 -16.60 -5.61
N VAL A 627 -5.36 -16.23 -6.79
CA VAL A 627 -6.15 -15.59 -7.85
C VAL A 627 -7.29 -16.49 -8.34
N VAL A 628 -6.99 -17.77 -8.56
CA VAL A 628 -7.98 -18.75 -9.03
C VAL A 628 -9.00 -19.07 -7.92
N ALA A 629 -8.56 -19.16 -6.66
CA ALA A 629 -9.44 -19.39 -5.52
C ALA A 629 -10.43 -18.24 -5.32
N TYR A 630 -9.96 -17.00 -5.38
CA TYR A 630 -10.81 -15.81 -5.30
C TYR A 630 -11.84 -15.75 -6.44
N ALA A 631 -11.43 -16.03 -7.68
CA ALA A 631 -12.34 -16.09 -8.81
C ALA A 631 -13.43 -17.14 -8.64
N GLY A 632 -13.10 -18.29 -8.03
CA GLY A 632 -14.06 -19.34 -7.67
C GLY A 632 -15.11 -18.86 -6.66
N VAL A 633 -14.69 -18.15 -5.62
CA VAL A 633 -15.59 -17.58 -4.60
C VAL A 633 -16.49 -16.49 -5.18
N ARG A 634 -15.94 -15.64 -6.05
CA ARG A 634 -16.69 -14.60 -6.74
C ARG A 634 -17.77 -15.18 -7.64
N GLN A 635 -17.47 -16.28 -8.34
CA GLN A 635 -18.45 -17.00 -9.15
C GLN A 635 -19.53 -17.68 -8.29
N SER A 636 -19.20 -18.18 -7.09
CA SER A 636 -20.18 -18.84 -6.23
C SER A 636 -21.09 -17.88 -5.47
N LEU A 637 -20.55 -16.76 -4.96
CA LEU A 637 -21.28 -15.85 -4.07
C LEU A 637 -21.87 -14.63 -4.80
N GLY A 638 -21.30 -14.22 -5.94
CA GLY A 638 -21.76 -13.04 -6.70
C GLY A 638 -23.26 -13.06 -7.03
N PRO A 639 -23.83 -14.18 -7.52
CA PRO A 639 -25.27 -14.28 -7.79
C PRO A 639 -26.15 -14.14 -6.54
N ALA A 640 -25.69 -14.62 -5.39
CA ALA A 640 -26.44 -14.58 -4.13
C ALA A 640 -26.46 -13.17 -3.50
N ALA A 641 -25.39 -12.40 -3.69
CA ALA A 641 -25.27 -11.02 -3.23
C ALA A 641 -25.76 -9.98 -4.25
N GLY A 642 -26.24 -10.40 -5.43
CA GLY A 642 -26.73 -9.49 -6.47
C GLY A 642 -25.66 -8.56 -7.02
N VAL A 643 -24.40 -9.00 -7.02
CA VAL A 643 -23.24 -8.20 -7.43
C VAL A 643 -23.10 -8.24 -8.95
N ASP A 644 -22.91 -7.08 -9.57
CA ASP A 644 -22.62 -6.95 -10.99
C ASP A 644 -21.19 -7.38 -11.33
N ASP A 645 -20.95 -7.90 -12.54
CA ASP A 645 -19.62 -8.33 -13.00
C ASP A 645 -18.59 -7.17 -13.03
N ALA A 646 -19.06 -5.92 -13.12
CA ALA A 646 -18.22 -4.72 -13.09
C ALA A 646 -17.78 -4.28 -11.67
N ALA A 647 -18.29 -4.90 -10.60
CA ALA A 647 -17.93 -4.52 -9.24
C ALA A 647 -16.41 -4.69 -8.98
N THR A 648 -15.81 -3.77 -8.22
CA THR A 648 -14.44 -3.98 -7.75
C THR A 648 -14.41 -5.17 -6.75
N HIS A 649 -13.23 -5.73 -6.48
CA HIS A 649 -13.12 -6.85 -5.54
C HIS A 649 -13.52 -6.47 -4.11
N TRP A 650 -13.29 -5.23 -3.68
CA TRP A 650 -13.80 -4.71 -2.41
C TRP A 650 -15.30 -4.45 -2.44
N GLU A 651 -15.85 -3.90 -3.53
CA GLU A 651 -17.31 -3.76 -3.67
C GLU A 651 -18.05 -5.10 -3.69
N PHE A 652 -17.41 -6.15 -4.23
CA PHE A 652 -17.91 -7.51 -4.14
C PHE A 652 -17.88 -8.03 -2.69
N CYS A 653 -16.79 -7.77 -1.96
CA CYS A 653 -16.65 -8.11 -0.55
C CYS A 653 -17.76 -7.44 0.28
N ASP A 654 -17.89 -6.12 0.20
CA ASP A 654 -18.87 -5.33 0.94
C ASP A 654 -20.30 -5.79 0.65
N ARG A 655 -20.65 -5.98 -0.62
CA ARG A 655 -22.00 -6.44 -0.97
C ARG A 655 -22.30 -7.86 -0.50
N CYS A 656 -21.30 -8.74 -0.46
CA CYS A 656 -21.46 -10.08 0.09
C CYS A 656 -21.61 -10.07 1.62
N VAL A 657 -20.91 -9.17 2.32
CA VAL A 657 -21.05 -8.96 3.76
C VAL A 657 -22.41 -8.34 4.09
N ASP A 658 -22.82 -7.31 3.35
CA ASP A 658 -24.12 -6.64 3.51
C ASP A 658 -25.30 -7.58 3.22
N ALA A 659 -25.16 -8.46 2.22
CA ALA A 659 -26.15 -9.48 1.89
C ALA A 659 -26.13 -10.66 2.89
N GLY A 660 -25.15 -10.71 3.80
CA GLY A 660 -24.98 -11.78 4.78
C GLY A 660 -24.72 -13.16 4.17
N VAL A 661 -24.15 -13.21 2.96
CA VAL A 661 -23.91 -14.47 2.22
C VAL A 661 -22.55 -15.10 2.53
N ALA A 662 -21.70 -14.39 3.27
CA ALA A 662 -20.40 -14.87 3.74
C ALA A 662 -19.97 -14.14 5.03
N PRO A 663 -19.15 -14.79 5.88
CA PRO A 663 -18.51 -14.12 7.03
C PRO A 663 -17.50 -13.06 6.57
N ALA A 664 -17.59 -11.86 7.16
CA ALA A 664 -16.78 -10.69 6.80
C ALA A 664 -15.28 -10.97 6.85
N ASP A 665 -14.77 -11.42 8.00
CA ASP A 665 -13.34 -11.67 8.22
C ASP A 665 -12.72 -12.59 7.16
N ALA A 666 -13.44 -13.63 6.73
CA ALA A 666 -12.95 -14.59 5.75
C ALA A 666 -12.95 -14.02 4.33
N LEU A 667 -13.98 -13.22 3.98
CA LEU A 667 -14.10 -12.62 2.65
C LEU A 667 -13.14 -11.44 2.48
N GLU A 668 -12.95 -10.63 3.52
CA GLU A 668 -11.96 -9.55 3.56
C GLU A 668 -10.54 -10.12 3.49
N SER A 669 -10.24 -11.17 4.26
CA SER A 669 -8.94 -11.87 4.21
C SER A 669 -8.63 -12.42 2.81
N LEU A 670 -9.61 -13.07 2.16
CA LEU A 670 -9.45 -13.57 0.81
C LEU A 670 -9.30 -12.44 -0.22
N THR A 671 -10.03 -11.35 -0.07
CA THR A 671 -9.99 -10.17 -0.95
C THR A 671 -8.65 -9.44 -0.85
N ALA A 672 -8.13 -9.22 0.37
CA ALA A 672 -6.80 -8.66 0.60
C ALA A 672 -5.67 -9.60 0.10
N GLY A 673 -5.84 -10.90 0.28
CA GLY A 673 -4.93 -11.92 -0.25
C GLY A 673 -4.87 -11.89 -1.78
N TYR A 674 -6.02 -11.75 -2.44
CA TYR A 674 -6.14 -11.58 -3.88
C TYR A 674 -5.46 -10.29 -4.37
N GLU A 675 -5.68 -9.16 -3.71
CA GLU A 675 -5.00 -7.91 -4.08
C GLU A 675 -3.48 -8.02 -4.02
N ARG A 676 -2.98 -8.66 -2.95
CA ARG A 676 -1.56 -8.90 -2.79
C ARG A 676 -1.04 -9.80 -3.91
N ALA A 677 -1.71 -10.90 -4.20
CA ALA A 677 -1.30 -11.85 -5.24
C ALA A 677 -1.37 -11.27 -6.66
N ALA A 678 -2.36 -10.41 -6.95
CA ALA A 678 -2.65 -9.91 -8.29
C ALA A 678 -2.01 -8.54 -8.60
N TYR A 679 -1.84 -7.66 -7.61
CA TYR A 679 -1.51 -6.25 -7.85
C TYR A 679 -0.27 -5.73 -7.09
N SER A 680 0.17 -6.39 -6.01
CA SER A 680 1.24 -5.83 -5.17
C SER A 680 2.67 -6.02 -5.71
N GLY A 681 2.84 -6.88 -6.74
CA GLY A 681 4.17 -7.28 -7.23
C GLY A 681 4.98 -8.14 -6.25
N LEU A 682 4.41 -8.50 -5.09
CA LEU A 682 5.03 -9.37 -4.08
C LEU A 682 4.50 -10.81 -4.22
N SER A 683 5.39 -11.80 -4.04
CA SER A 683 5.00 -13.21 -3.97
C SER A 683 4.38 -13.54 -2.61
N VAL A 684 3.20 -14.15 -2.60
CA VAL A 684 2.58 -14.78 -1.44
C VAL A 684 3.34 -16.08 -1.14
N SER A 685 3.62 -16.39 0.13
CA SER A 685 4.25 -17.66 0.49
C SER A 685 3.31 -18.84 0.25
N ASP A 686 3.86 -20.03 0.03
CA ASP A 686 3.06 -21.24 -0.17
C ASP A 686 2.14 -21.52 1.04
N GLU A 687 2.59 -21.27 2.27
CA GLU A 687 1.77 -21.42 3.46
C GLU A 687 0.59 -20.43 3.51
N ALA A 688 0.82 -19.16 3.15
CA ALA A 688 -0.23 -18.15 3.14
C ALA A 688 -1.23 -18.37 1.99
N ALA A 689 -0.74 -18.82 0.83
CA ALA A 689 -1.59 -19.20 -0.29
C ALA A 689 -2.45 -20.42 0.05
N ALA A 690 -1.90 -21.42 0.76
CA ALA A 690 -2.65 -22.58 1.24
C ALA A 690 -3.80 -22.18 2.18
N GLU A 691 -3.55 -21.27 3.11
CA GLU A 691 -4.54 -20.75 4.06
C GLU A 691 -5.67 -19.99 3.34
N LEU A 692 -5.33 -19.17 2.35
CA LEU A 692 -6.30 -18.43 1.53
C LEU A 692 -7.14 -19.35 0.63
N VAL A 693 -6.53 -20.39 0.04
CA VAL A 693 -7.26 -21.40 -0.75
C VAL A 693 -8.25 -22.19 0.11
N GLU A 694 -7.87 -22.52 1.36
CA GLU A 694 -8.78 -23.20 2.29
C GLU A 694 -9.91 -22.27 2.76
N THR A 695 -9.59 -20.99 3.01
CA THR A 695 -10.58 -19.94 3.30
C THR A 695 -11.59 -19.83 2.15
N ALA A 696 -11.12 -19.84 0.90
CA ALA A 696 -11.98 -19.82 -0.29
C ALA A 696 -12.87 -21.06 -0.41
N ARG A 697 -12.37 -22.24 -0.03
CA ARG A 697 -13.15 -23.49 0.00
C ARG A 697 -14.27 -23.42 1.04
N SER A 698 -14.00 -22.88 2.22
CA SER A 698 -15.01 -22.66 3.26
C SER A 698 -16.12 -21.70 2.79
N LEU A 699 -15.74 -20.61 2.14
CA LEU A 699 -16.66 -19.61 1.60
C LEU A 699 -17.57 -20.17 0.49
N ALA A 700 -17.00 -20.94 -0.45
CA ALA A 700 -17.77 -21.55 -1.53
C ALA A 700 -18.74 -22.65 -1.05
N GLY A 701 -18.42 -23.33 0.06
CA GLY A 701 -19.28 -24.36 0.66
C GLY A 701 -20.54 -23.80 1.34
N THR A 702 -20.56 -22.51 1.67
CA THR A 702 -21.68 -21.86 2.38
C THR A 702 -22.87 -21.51 1.44
N ALA A 703 -22.67 -21.59 0.12
CA ALA A 703 -23.65 -21.18 -0.90
C ALA A 703 -24.68 -22.26 -1.30
N ALA A 704 -24.63 -23.47 -0.73
CA ALA A 704 -25.63 -24.50 -0.97
C ALA A 704 -26.80 -24.35 0.03
N PRO A 705 -28.03 -24.03 -0.41
CA PRO A 705 -29.18 -24.02 0.48
C PRO A 705 -29.54 -25.46 0.86
N ASP A 706 -29.32 -25.82 2.13
CA ASP A 706 -29.95 -26.98 2.75
C ASP A 706 -31.47 -26.78 2.73
N ALA A 707 -32.11 -27.38 1.75
CA ALA A 707 -33.55 -27.56 1.73
C ALA A 707 -33.88 -28.90 2.37
N THR A 708 -34.70 -28.84 3.43
CA THR A 708 -35.36 -29.92 4.19
C THR A 708 -34.42 -30.73 5.11
N ASP A 709 -34.58 -30.70 6.43
CA ASP A 709 -35.81 -31.12 7.11
C ASP A 709 -36.03 -30.47 8.49
N SER A 710 -37.30 -30.28 8.82
CA SER A 710 -37.80 -29.74 10.09
C SER A 710 -37.98 -30.84 11.14
N PRO A 711 -38.21 -30.50 12.42
CA PRO A 711 -38.02 -31.41 13.55
C PRO A 711 -39.26 -32.25 13.81
N ASP A 712 -39.09 -33.53 14.17
CA ASP A 712 -40.13 -34.31 14.83
C ASP A 712 -39.59 -35.11 16.00
N SER A 713 -40.40 -35.10 17.06
CA SER A 713 -40.14 -35.62 18.40
C SER A 713 -40.49 -37.11 18.56
N ASP A 714 -39.94 -37.66 19.65
CA ASP A 714 -40.41 -38.80 20.45
C ASP A 714 -40.28 -40.24 19.90
N GLY A 715 -39.67 -41.10 20.73
CA GLY A 715 -40.04 -42.52 20.75
C GLY A 715 -38.98 -43.57 21.12
N ASP A 716 -38.52 -43.53 22.38
CA ASP A 716 -38.38 -44.66 23.34
C ASP A 716 -37.64 -46.00 23.01
N ALA A 717 -36.98 -46.50 24.06
CA ALA A 717 -36.45 -47.86 24.33
C ALA A 717 -35.17 -48.34 23.60
N ASP A 718 -34.26 -49.14 24.15
CA ASP A 718 -33.87 -49.63 25.50
C ASP A 718 -32.61 -50.52 25.25
N ALA A 719 -31.74 -50.64 26.26
CA ALA A 719 -30.64 -51.62 26.42
C ALA A 719 -29.42 -51.50 25.45
N SER A 720 -28.13 -51.65 25.83
CA SER A 720 -27.44 -52.21 26.99
C SER A 720 -25.93 -51.85 26.94
N GLU A 721 -25.26 -51.80 28.11
CA GLU A 721 -23.86 -52.17 28.45
C GLU A 721 -22.75 -52.15 27.36
N ALA A 722 -21.52 -51.66 27.55
CA ALA A 722 -20.59 -51.80 28.69
C ALA A 722 -19.42 -50.76 28.58
N VAL A 723 -18.92 -50.16 29.67
CA VAL A 723 -17.59 -50.40 30.33
C VAL A 723 -16.38 -50.35 29.37
N GLY A 724 -15.30 -49.57 29.54
CA GLY A 724 -14.76 -48.74 30.63
C GLY A 724 -13.62 -47.85 30.07
N ALA A 725 -13.36 -46.68 30.65
CA ALA A 725 -12.35 -46.40 31.68
C ALA A 725 -10.90 -46.18 31.19
N VAL A 726 -10.46 -44.91 31.33
CA VAL A 726 -9.20 -44.41 31.96
C VAL A 726 -7.87 -44.78 31.25
N GLU A 727 -6.93 -43.89 30.93
CA GLU A 727 -6.46 -42.62 31.53
C GLU A 727 -6.46 -41.42 30.59
#